data_AF-A0A0K2UG72-F1
#
_entry.id   AF-A0A0K2UG72-F1
#
_cell.length_a   1.000
_cell.length_b   1.000
_cell.length_c   1.000
_cell.angle_alpha   90.00
_cell.angle_beta   90.00
_cell.angle_gamma   90.00
#
_symmetry.space_group_name_H-M   'P 1'
#
loop_
_entity.id
_entity.type
_entity.pdbx_description
1 polymer ?
#
loop_
_entity_poly.entity_id
_entity_poly.type
_entity_poly.pdbx_seq_one_letter_code
_entity_poly.pdbx_strand_id
1 'polypeptide(L)'
;MEFERNMDAKHILPILLFIYQFIGFNVVHSLSAFELFHSERNNEDLMWCCLTNEELQKCYDFAKVAADYHEKDETLFGSYYRSLKCKLYNNKNECMRVIDENRPTHPNFMRLEAGDVFNGGRYHSLLPILKEVYEQGDFVTSVAVVKSDTLLNVQHFEDLRGVHACFSGVGNMAGWTIPIHKLMEANILKIIDCNNHIKTISEFFGESCAVDSLQDRYNPLGDNSHKLCELCGSNVRGIRCTGRDPYAGFLGAYKCLKEKGEIAFMDGNILERLDDTEGLELLCPDDNGLLIRSPITEVKNCAWGVAPGSAIVVSSAMPDPMREIIQIFLTRAFEKFGEDPDPDYSFSMLESAPKYGNFRNIMFDDNLKGLDVIPPKAQSYKAYLDKIYGDSLITPMNSVEGIRKCPISQMTLCVTSFYEMKKCARMRAALNAQLLQPKMTCKRARNSYECTRMIAANEADIAVMEAGDIYRAGWSYGLIPIMAEIYNLPEPYYYAVAVVKQRDNSSELIYLKNRNTCHTGVGHAAGWVIPLSWLLGNERVRDYDCDSSRAAAEYFSKSCAPGILSPEFRYNYYGQKDYWEYSHLCDLCHGTGQDYCVRNHMEDYFGNTGAFRCLVEGGGHVAFVKHTTVYENCDGKRKEWWARNQLTSDYELLCRDGTRAPIRQYKHCHLGKVKSNAVITNPSFSEERINSYINLLKYAQQYYGQKVLDEFSFSMFISDAPHADLIFQDATQQLVVVPEEERDYTKYLDKEFLKAYTMVECRSISNQVKPLAIVYPFSIIAALRFLPLF
;
A
#
# COMPACT_ATOMS: atom_id res chain seq x y z
N MET A 1 -42.31 33.44 10.57
CA MET A 1 -43.07 34.51 11.23
C MET A 1 -42.07 35.36 11.98
N GLU A 2 -41.96 36.63 11.57
CA GLU A 2 -41.24 37.70 12.26
C GLU A 2 -41.65 37.81 13.72
N PHE A 3 -40.76 38.29 14.60
CA PHE A 3 -40.98 39.52 15.37
C PHE A 3 -39.73 39.86 16.21
N GLU A 4 -39.10 41.00 15.91
CA GLU A 4 -38.23 41.75 16.82
C GLU A 4 -39.08 42.46 17.90
N ARG A 5 -38.56 42.59 19.14
CA ARG A 5 -38.24 43.88 19.81
C ARG A 5 -37.86 43.75 21.30
N ASN A 6 -36.73 44.39 21.60
CA ASN A 6 -36.36 45.21 22.77
C ASN A 6 -36.86 44.87 24.19
N MET A 7 -35.90 44.72 25.12
CA MET A 7 -36.05 45.18 26.50
C MET A 7 -34.73 45.70 27.08
N ASP A 8 -34.82 46.86 27.75
CA ASP A 8 -33.76 47.72 28.26
C ASP A 8 -32.93 47.16 29.42
N ALA A 9 -31.63 47.47 29.37
CA ALA A 9 -30.65 47.21 30.43
C ALA A 9 -30.70 48.31 31.51
N LYS A 10 -31.46 48.10 32.60
CA LYS A 10 -31.27 48.91 33.82
C LYS A 10 -31.60 48.27 35.18
N HIS A 11 -31.94 46.97 35.22
CA HIS A 11 -32.26 46.28 36.49
C HIS A 11 -31.52 44.96 36.75
N ILE A 12 -30.51 44.59 35.94
CA ILE A 12 -29.82 43.28 36.09
C ILE A 12 -28.61 43.34 37.05
N LEU A 13 -28.07 44.52 37.34
CA LEU A 13 -26.84 44.67 38.11
C LEU A 13 -26.94 44.36 39.64
N PRO A 14 -28.07 44.59 40.34
CA PRO A 14 -28.15 44.26 41.78
C PRO A 14 -28.39 42.78 42.07
N ILE A 15 -28.94 42.01 41.11
CA ILE A 15 -29.28 40.59 41.30
C ILE A 15 -28.05 39.69 41.07
N LEU A 16 -27.13 40.08 40.18
CA LEU A 16 -25.89 39.34 39.92
C LEU A 16 -24.88 39.41 41.08
N LEU A 17 -24.88 40.49 41.87
CA LEU A 17 -23.99 40.63 43.03
C LEU A 17 -24.41 39.76 44.22
N PHE A 18 -25.71 39.48 44.38
CA PHE A 18 -26.20 38.60 45.45
C PHE A 18 -25.97 37.11 45.14
N ILE A 19 -25.98 36.72 43.86
CA ILE A 19 -25.69 35.35 43.43
C ILE A 19 -24.19 35.04 43.55
N TYR A 20 -23.31 36.04 43.36
CA TYR A 20 -21.86 35.87 43.47
C TYR A 20 -21.38 35.58 44.90
N GLN A 21 -22.10 36.04 45.93
CA GLN A 21 -21.74 35.75 47.33
C GLN A 21 -22.25 34.39 47.84
N PHE A 22 -23.24 33.77 47.18
CA PHE A 22 -23.77 32.46 47.60
C PHE A 22 -23.15 31.25 46.86
N ILE A 23 -22.56 31.46 45.69
CA ILE A 23 -21.88 30.39 44.93
C ILE A 23 -20.42 30.20 45.39
N GLY A 24 -19.85 31.16 46.13
CA GLY A 24 -18.47 31.16 46.61
C GLY A 24 -18.08 30.11 47.66
N PHE A 25 -19.01 29.25 48.11
CA PHE A 25 -18.72 28.25 49.16
C PHE A 25 -18.70 26.78 48.71
N ASN A 26 -19.03 26.47 47.44
CA ASN A 26 -19.05 25.09 46.93
C ASN A 26 -18.10 24.81 45.75
N VAL A 27 -17.26 25.77 45.34
CA VAL A 27 -16.34 25.61 44.19
C VAL A 27 -14.94 25.11 44.59
N VAL A 28 -14.63 25.02 45.89
CA VAL A 28 -13.30 24.60 46.36
C VAL A 28 -13.03 23.10 46.21
N HIS A 29 -14.06 22.27 45.94
CA HIS A 29 -13.88 20.82 45.72
C HIS A 29 -13.95 20.36 44.25
N SER A 30 -14.20 21.26 43.30
CA SER A 30 -14.22 20.90 41.86
C SER A 30 -13.03 21.44 41.05
N LEU A 31 -12.17 22.26 41.66
CA LEU A 31 -10.98 22.81 40.99
C LEU A 31 -9.80 21.82 40.89
N SER A 32 -9.77 20.75 41.70
CA SER A 32 -8.69 19.75 41.64
C SER A 32 -8.77 18.80 40.43
N ALA A 33 -9.93 18.67 39.79
CA ALA A 33 -10.11 17.76 38.65
C ALA A 33 -9.74 18.37 37.29
N PHE A 34 -9.74 19.71 37.18
CA PHE A 34 -9.49 20.39 35.90
C PHE A 34 -7.99 20.67 35.64
N GLU A 35 -7.17 20.80 36.69
CA GLU A 35 -5.71 20.99 36.56
C GLU A 35 -4.95 19.72 36.18
N LEU A 36 -5.52 18.52 36.40
CA LEU A 36 -4.89 17.23 36.06
C LEU A 36 -4.89 16.92 34.55
N PHE A 37 -5.71 17.59 33.75
CA PHE A 37 -5.81 17.32 32.30
C PHE A 37 -4.83 18.09 31.42
N HIS A 38 -4.07 19.06 31.96
CA HIS A 38 -3.11 19.90 31.22
C HIS A 38 -1.74 19.98 31.93
N SER A 39 -1.21 18.84 32.39
CA SER A 39 0.17 18.79 32.90
C SER A 39 1.17 18.79 31.73
N GLU A 40 1.66 19.97 31.36
CA GLU A 40 2.84 20.09 30.48
C GLU A 40 4.08 19.56 31.22
N ARG A 41 4.92 18.80 30.52
CA ARG A 41 6.21 18.33 31.07
C ARG A 41 7.26 19.42 30.87
N ASN A 42 8.07 19.70 31.88
CA ASN A 42 9.31 20.44 31.67
C ASN A 42 10.26 19.59 30.82
N ASN A 43 11.29 20.19 30.22
CA ASN A 43 12.24 19.46 29.36
C ASN A 43 12.93 18.27 30.07
N GLU A 44 13.00 18.31 31.41
CA GLU A 44 13.62 17.26 32.22
C GLU A 44 12.61 16.21 32.73
N ASP A 45 11.31 16.50 32.73
CA ASP A 45 10.30 15.60 33.29
C ASP A 45 10.11 14.32 32.44
N LEU A 46 9.79 13.22 33.11
CA LEU A 46 9.41 11.96 32.50
C LEU A 46 7.89 11.89 32.36
N MET A 47 7.38 11.36 31.25
CA MET A 47 5.95 11.13 31.08
C MET A 47 5.72 9.75 30.44
N TRP A 48 5.10 8.86 31.21
CA TRP A 48 4.75 7.51 30.79
C TRP A 48 3.43 7.52 30.01
N CYS A 49 3.40 6.80 28.89
CA CYS A 49 2.14 6.49 28.18
C CYS A 49 1.39 5.37 28.90
N CYS A 50 0.19 5.66 29.39
CA CYS A 50 -0.72 4.65 29.95
C CYS A 50 -1.79 4.28 28.91
N LEU A 51 -2.14 2.99 28.82
CA LEU A 51 -3.16 2.47 27.89
C LEU A 51 -4.48 2.11 28.58
N THR A 52 -4.46 1.86 29.89
CA THR A 52 -5.64 1.58 30.69
C THR A 52 -5.70 2.43 31.97
N ASN A 53 -6.86 2.46 32.62
CA ASN A 53 -7.03 3.19 33.87
C ASN A 53 -6.20 2.54 35.00
N GLU A 54 -6.07 1.21 34.98
CA GLU A 54 -5.27 0.46 35.94
C GLU A 54 -3.78 0.79 35.80
N GLU A 55 -3.29 0.91 34.56
CA GLU A 55 -1.93 1.38 34.28
C GLU A 55 -1.72 2.83 34.71
N LEU A 56 -2.73 3.69 34.50
CA LEU A 56 -2.69 5.08 34.93
C LEU A 56 -2.57 5.19 36.46
N GLN A 57 -3.35 4.41 37.21
CA GLN A 57 -3.28 4.38 38.68
C GLN A 57 -1.93 3.87 39.18
N LYS A 58 -1.43 2.75 38.64
CA LYS A 58 -0.10 2.22 39.00
C LYS A 58 1.01 3.22 38.71
N CYS A 59 0.91 3.95 37.60
CA CYS A 59 1.87 4.98 37.25
C CYS A 59 1.83 6.15 38.25
N TYR A 60 0.65 6.58 38.71
CA TYR A 60 0.56 7.64 39.72
C TYR A 60 1.14 7.21 41.07
N ASP A 61 0.88 5.98 41.50
CA ASP A 61 1.48 5.44 42.73
C ASP A 61 2.99 5.33 42.61
N PHE A 62 3.51 4.90 41.45
CA PHE A 62 4.93 4.87 41.17
C PHE A 62 5.56 6.28 41.22
N ALA A 63 4.92 7.25 40.55
CA ALA A 63 5.38 8.63 40.51
C ALA A 63 5.45 9.24 41.92
N LYS A 64 4.43 8.99 42.74
CA LYS A 64 4.36 9.46 44.11
C LYS A 64 5.46 8.84 44.97
N VAL A 65 5.61 7.52 44.94
CA VAL A 65 6.61 6.82 45.78
C VAL A 65 8.04 7.18 45.39
N ALA A 66 8.32 7.34 44.10
CA ALA A 66 9.62 7.80 43.63
C ALA A 66 9.94 9.24 44.12
N ALA A 67 8.95 10.14 44.14
CA ALA A 67 9.10 11.48 44.68
C ALA A 67 9.29 11.48 46.20
N ASP A 68 8.40 10.80 46.93
CA ASP A 68 8.44 10.69 48.40
C ASP A 68 9.77 10.08 48.89
N TYR A 69 10.31 9.10 48.15
CA TYR A 69 11.61 8.51 48.46
C TYR A 69 12.74 9.50 48.22
N HIS A 70 12.75 10.17 47.06
CA HIS A 70 13.80 11.13 46.72
C HIS A 70 13.88 12.30 47.71
N GLU A 71 12.74 12.79 48.19
CA GLU A 71 12.69 13.85 49.21
C GLU A 71 13.28 13.41 50.56
N LYS A 72 13.20 12.12 50.91
CA LYS A 72 13.73 11.58 52.17
C LYS A 72 15.19 11.13 52.04
N ASP A 73 15.56 10.58 50.89
CA ASP A 73 16.87 10.02 50.60
C ASP A 73 17.27 10.31 49.14
N GLU A 74 18.05 11.37 48.99
CA GLU A 74 18.59 11.79 47.69
C GLU A 74 19.62 10.79 47.13
N THR A 75 20.12 9.83 47.91
CA THR A 75 21.25 8.97 47.48
C THR A 75 20.86 7.97 46.39
N LEU A 76 19.62 7.46 46.42
CA LEU A 76 19.16 6.47 45.43
C LEU A 76 19.16 7.06 44.03
N PHE A 77 18.44 8.16 43.78
CA PHE A 77 18.36 8.73 42.43
C PHE A 77 19.42 9.81 42.17
N GLY A 78 19.84 10.56 43.19
CA GLY A 78 20.78 11.68 43.07
C GLY A 78 20.37 12.68 41.99
N SER A 79 21.35 13.14 41.21
CA SER A 79 21.15 14.04 40.07
C SER A 79 20.34 13.44 38.91
N TYR A 80 20.05 12.14 38.95
CA TYR A 80 19.28 11.43 37.92
C TYR A 80 17.79 11.35 38.24
N TYR A 81 17.34 11.83 39.41
CA TYR A 81 15.92 11.92 39.71
C TYR A 81 15.22 12.81 38.69
N ARG A 82 14.04 12.39 38.22
CA ARG A 82 13.13 13.19 37.40
C ARG A 82 11.69 12.96 37.85
N SER A 83 10.88 14.02 37.81
CA SER A 83 9.46 13.90 38.10
C SER A 83 8.79 13.01 37.05
N LEU A 84 8.08 11.97 37.50
CA LEU A 84 7.30 11.10 36.63
C LEU A 84 5.85 11.61 36.53
N LYS A 85 5.37 11.78 35.30
CA LYS A 85 3.99 12.12 34.95
C LYS A 85 3.35 10.94 34.21
N CYS A 86 2.03 10.85 34.26
CA CYS A 86 1.28 9.73 33.68
C CYS A 86 0.11 10.27 32.88
N LYS A 87 -0.09 9.75 31.67
CA LYS A 87 -1.17 10.20 30.78
C LYS A 87 -1.76 9.05 29.99
N LEU A 88 -3.09 8.98 30.01
CA LEU A 88 -3.87 7.94 29.33
C LEU A 88 -4.04 8.26 27.84
N TYR A 89 -3.89 7.23 27.01
CA TYR A 89 -4.09 7.27 25.56
C TYR A 89 -5.01 6.14 25.09
N ASN A 90 -5.45 6.18 23.83
CA ASN A 90 -6.47 5.23 23.39
C ASN A 90 -5.92 3.86 23.02
N ASN A 91 -4.75 3.84 22.39
CA ASN A 91 -4.12 2.63 21.92
C ASN A 91 -2.61 2.82 21.80
N LYS A 92 -1.92 1.67 21.66
CA LYS A 92 -0.47 1.60 21.56
C LYS A 92 0.10 2.41 20.39
N ASN A 93 -0.58 2.41 19.25
CA ASN A 93 -0.16 3.14 18.06
C ASN A 93 -0.22 4.66 18.23
N GLU A 94 -1.25 5.16 18.93
CA GLU A 94 -1.35 6.57 19.30
C GLU A 94 -0.18 6.98 20.17
N CYS A 95 0.16 6.19 21.19
CA CYS A 95 1.31 6.45 22.05
C CYS A 95 2.63 6.49 21.29
N MET A 96 2.90 5.50 20.44
CA MET A 96 4.14 5.49 19.65
C MET A 96 4.26 6.74 18.78
N ARG A 97 3.16 7.17 18.13
CA ARG A 97 3.12 8.40 17.32
C ARG A 97 3.41 9.65 18.16
N VAL A 98 2.76 9.81 19.31
CA VAL A 98 2.93 11.02 20.12
C VAL A 98 4.29 11.10 20.81
N ILE A 99 4.91 9.95 21.12
CA ILE A 99 6.29 9.88 21.60
C ILE A 99 7.26 10.35 20.50
N ASP A 100 7.07 9.90 19.25
CA ASP A 100 7.89 10.31 18.11
C ASP A 100 7.86 11.83 17.89
N GLU A 101 6.67 12.44 17.98
CA GLU A 101 6.50 13.90 17.90
C GLU A 101 7.25 14.69 18.97
N ASN A 102 7.61 14.04 20.09
CA ASN A 102 8.46 14.56 21.17
C ASN A 102 8.06 15.96 21.69
N ARG A 103 6.75 16.19 21.88
CA ARG A 103 6.22 17.46 22.41
C ARG A 103 6.16 17.47 23.95
N PRO A 104 6.16 18.64 24.62
CA PRO A 104 6.05 18.73 26.07
C PRO A 104 4.74 18.17 26.66
N THR A 105 3.66 18.16 25.88
CA THR A 105 2.35 17.63 26.29
C THR A 105 2.19 16.13 26.04
N HIS A 106 3.22 15.50 25.47
CA HIS A 106 3.23 14.10 25.06
C HIS A 106 4.16 13.26 25.95
N PRO A 107 3.86 11.95 26.11
CA PRO A 107 4.75 11.01 26.76
C PRO A 107 6.08 10.95 26.01
N ASN A 108 7.14 10.61 26.73
CA ASN A 108 8.49 10.49 26.16
C ASN A 108 9.04 9.06 26.21
N PHE A 109 8.31 8.12 26.84
CA PHE A 109 8.66 6.71 26.89
C PHE A 109 7.48 5.80 27.21
N MET A 110 7.62 4.53 26.85
CA MET A 110 6.65 3.47 27.16
C MET A 110 7.29 2.08 27.10
N ARG A 111 6.61 1.06 27.65
CA ARG A 111 6.94 -0.35 27.45
C ARG A 111 6.33 -0.89 26.16
N LEU A 112 7.12 -1.58 25.36
CA LEU A 112 6.69 -2.32 24.17
C LEU A 112 7.14 -3.77 24.22
N GLU A 113 6.24 -4.69 23.85
CA GLU A 113 6.60 -6.08 23.57
C GLU A 113 7.44 -6.16 22.29
N ALA A 114 8.23 -7.22 22.13
CA ALA A 114 9.19 -7.39 21.04
C ALA A 114 8.62 -7.11 19.62
N GLY A 115 7.41 -7.57 19.33
CA GLY A 115 6.75 -7.31 18.05
C GLY A 115 6.40 -5.83 17.85
N ASP A 116 6.02 -5.16 18.93
CA ASP A 116 5.76 -3.72 18.92
C ASP A 116 7.03 -2.88 18.88
N VAL A 117 8.18 -3.37 19.36
CA VAL A 117 9.48 -2.70 19.18
C VAL A 117 9.82 -2.54 17.70
N PHE A 118 9.50 -3.55 16.86
CA PHE A 118 9.60 -3.41 15.40
C PHE A 118 8.71 -2.28 14.90
N ASN A 119 7.44 -2.26 15.32
CA ASN A 119 6.48 -1.24 14.89
C ASN A 119 6.91 0.18 15.32
N GLY A 120 7.35 0.34 16.56
CA GLY A 120 7.84 1.60 17.11
C GLY A 120 9.08 2.10 16.40
N GLY A 121 10.08 1.23 16.19
CA GLY A 121 11.30 1.64 15.50
C GLY A 121 11.12 1.89 14.00
N ARG A 122 10.26 1.13 13.33
CA ARG A 122 10.08 1.22 11.87
C ARG A 122 9.14 2.33 11.42
N TYR A 123 8.09 2.59 12.18
CA TYR A 123 7.03 3.52 11.80
C TYR A 123 6.96 4.79 12.66
N HIS A 124 7.65 4.82 13.82
CA HIS A 124 7.60 5.92 14.79
C HIS A 124 8.98 6.31 15.33
N SER A 125 10.07 5.95 14.63
CA SER A 125 11.46 6.29 14.99
C SER A 125 11.81 6.05 16.48
N LEU A 126 11.25 5.02 17.11
CA LEU A 126 11.50 4.73 18.52
C LEU A 126 12.73 3.85 18.72
N LEU A 127 13.44 4.05 19.82
CA LEU A 127 14.65 3.35 20.20
C LEU A 127 14.44 2.59 21.52
N PRO A 128 14.65 1.26 21.58
CA PRO A 128 14.73 0.53 22.84
C PRO A 128 15.99 0.92 23.64
N ILE A 129 15.80 1.34 24.90
CA ILE A 129 16.87 1.77 25.80
C ILE A 129 17.07 0.83 27.00
N LEU A 130 16.04 0.13 27.42
CA LEU A 130 16.11 -0.92 28.45
C LEU A 130 15.38 -2.15 27.93
N LYS A 131 15.79 -3.32 28.41
CA LYS A 131 15.09 -4.59 28.18
C LYS A 131 14.75 -5.26 29.51
N GLU A 132 13.60 -5.91 29.54
CA GLU A 132 13.18 -6.76 30.65
C GLU A 132 13.98 -8.07 30.66
N VAL A 133 14.41 -8.48 31.85
CA VAL A 133 15.12 -9.74 32.10
C VAL A 133 14.30 -10.59 33.05
N TYR A 134 14.15 -11.86 32.74
CA TYR A 134 13.40 -12.86 33.50
C TYR A 134 14.35 -13.92 34.04
N GLU A 135 13.80 -14.91 34.76
CA GLU A 135 14.59 -15.98 35.39
C GLU A 135 15.44 -16.78 34.38
N GLN A 136 14.95 -16.96 33.16
CA GLN A 136 15.64 -17.71 32.10
C GLN A 136 16.56 -16.84 31.23
N GLY A 137 16.60 -15.52 31.47
CA GLY A 137 17.34 -14.55 30.67
C GLY A 137 16.45 -13.45 30.10
N ASP A 138 16.93 -12.78 29.06
CA ASP A 138 16.28 -11.61 28.44
C ASP A 138 15.28 -11.99 27.33
N PHE A 139 14.62 -13.14 27.47
CA PHE A 139 13.73 -13.70 26.47
C PHE A 139 12.55 -14.46 27.09
N VAL A 140 11.54 -14.70 26.24
CA VAL A 140 10.33 -15.44 26.55
C VAL A 140 10.08 -16.52 25.50
N THR A 141 9.45 -17.62 25.92
CA THR A 141 9.17 -18.75 25.03
C THR A 141 7.76 -18.63 24.45
N SER A 142 7.64 -18.69 23.12
CA SER A 142 6.36 -18.78 22.44
C SER A 142 5.81 -20.21 22.57
N VAL A 143 4.60 -20.34 23.10
CA VAL A 143 3.92 -21.62 23.32
C VAL A 143 2.52 -21.63 22.74
N ALA A 144 2.04 -22.82 22.39
CA ALA A 144 0.64 -23.07 22.06
C ALA A 144 0.01 -23.93 23.16
N VAL A 145 -1.10 -23.47 23.71
CA VAL A 145 -1.80 -24.10 24.83
C VAL A 145 -3.16 -24.59 24.36
N VAL A 146 -3.52 -25.81 24.73
CA VAL A 146 -4.79 -26.47 24.39
C VAL A 146 -5.41 -27.08 25.65
N LYS A 147 -6.72 -27.38 25.62
CA LYS A 147 -7.35 -28.18 26.67
C LYS A 147 -7.03 -29.66 26.45
N SER A 148 -6.73 -30.39 27.51
CA SER A 148 -6.34 -31.81 27.48
C SER A 148 -7.38 -32.70 26.80
N ASP A 149 -8.65 -32.34 26.87
CA ASP A 149 -9.79 -33.09 26.32
C ASP A 149 -10.21 -32.68 24.89
N THR A 150 -9.60 -31.63 24.33
CA THR A 150 -9.92 -31.09 22.99
C THR A 150 -8.78 -31.32 22.01
N LEU A 151 -9.03 -31.24 20.70
CA LEU A 151 -8.01 -31.32 19.63
C LEU A 151 -7.15 -32.61 19.67
N LEU A 152 -7.68 -33.74 20.12
CA LEU A 152 -6.94 -35.02 20.21
C LEU A 152 -6.49 -35.56 18.84
N ASN A 153 -7.15 -35.12 17.77
CA ASN A 153 -6.85 -35.47 16.38
C ASN A 153 -5.83 -34.53 15.72
N VAL A 154 -5.38 -33.47 16.40
CA VAL A 154 -4.38 -32.54 15.88
C VAL A 154 -2.98 -33.10 16.17
N GLN A 155 -2.36 -33.66 15.13
CA GLN A 155 -1.03 -34.27 15.20
C GLN A 155 -0.04 -33.65 14.22
N HIS A 156 -0.52 -32.91 13.24
CA HIS A 156 0.28 -32.21 12.23
C HIS A 156 -0.12 -30.74 12.14
N PHE A 157 0.76 -29.89 11.61
CA PHE A 157 0.45 -28.47 11.37
C PHE A 157 -0.80 -28.27 10.49
N GLU A 158 -1.05 -29.17 9.53
CA GLU A 158 -2.21 -29.13 8.65
C GLU A 158 -3.53 -29.28 9.40
N ASP A 159 -3.53 -30.01 10.51
CA ASP A 159 -4.73 -30.27 11.32
C ASP A 159 -5.20 -29.03 12.08
N LEU A 160 -4.37 -27.97 12.15
CA LEU A 160 -4.76 -26.67 12.68
C LEU A 160 -5.71 -25.90 11.76
N ARG A 161 -5.94 -26.38 10.53
CA ARG A 161 -6.88 -25.77 9.60
C ARG A 161 -8.30 -25.81 10.15
N GLY A 162 -8.93 -24.64 10.21
CA GLY A 162 -10.29 -24.48 10.72
C GLY A 162 -10.41 -24.46 12.25
N VAL A 163 -9.31 -24.65 12.98
CA VAL A 163 -9.30 -24.58 14.46
C VAL A 163 -9.55 -23.14 14.92
N HIS A 164 -10.28 -23.00 16.02
CA HIS A 164 -10.61 -21.72 16.63
C HIS A 164 -9.47 -21.23 17.54
N ALA A 165 -8.74 -20.21 17.09
CA ALA A 165 -7.52 -19.76 17.76
C ALA A 165 -7.70 -18.45 18.54
N CYS A 166 -6.99 -18.36 19.66
CA CYS A 166 -6.88 -17.19 20.51
C CYS A 166 -5.45 -16.64 20.45
N PHE A 167 -5.28 -15.44 19.92
CA PHE A 167 -4.00 -14.77 19.78
C PHE A 167 -3.92 -13.58 20.74
N SER A 168 -2.72 -13.29 21.26
CA SER A 168 -2.51 -12.14 22.15
C SER A 168 -2.74 -10.80 21.46
N GLY A 169 -2.47 -10.74 20.15
CA GLY A 169 -2.65 -9.56 19.33
C GLY A 169 -1.84 -9.62 18.05
N VAL A 170 -2.38 -9.04 16.98
CA VAL A 170 -1.72 -9.01 15.69
C VAL A 170 -0.41 -8.24 15.79
N GLY A 171 0.68 -8.89 15.40
CA GLY A 171 2.03 -8.32 15.44
C GLY A 171 2.80 -8.59 16.73
N ASN A 172 2.20 -9.16 17.78
CA ASN A 172 3.00 -9.62 18.92
C ASN A 172 3.98 -10.71 18.51
N MET A 173 5.14 -10.81 19.16
CA MET A 173 6.16 -11.76 18.76
C MET A 173 5.76 -13.19 19.13
N ALA A 174 5.55 -13.45 20.42
CA ALA A 174 5.26 -14.81 20.93
C ALA A 174 3.85 -15.30 20.58
N GLY A 175 2.85 -14.42 20.57
CA GLY A 175 1.45 -14.79 20.37
C GLY A 175 0.95 -14.64 18.93
N TRP A 176 1.77 -14.23 17.96
CA TRP A 176 1.35 -14.07 16.56
C TRP A 176 2.48 -14.32 15.56
N THR A 177 3.55 -13.52 15.61
CA THR A 177 4.58 -13.47 14.57
C THR A 177 5.35 -14.79 14.45
N ILE A 178 5.82 -15.35 15.58
CA ILE A 178 6.55 -16.63 15.62
C ILE A 178 5.68 -17.81 15.14
N PRO A 179 4.46 -18.05 15.70
CA PRO A 179 3.67 -19.20 15.28
C PRO A 179 3.25 -19.11 13.80
N ILE A 180 2.88 -17.92 13.31
CA ILE A 180 2.54 -17.73 11.90
C ILE A 180 3.77 -17.94 11.01
N HIS A 181 4.92 -17.39 11.39
CA HIS A 181 6.15 -17.61 10.65
C HIS A 181 6.47 -19.10 10.51
N LYS A 182 6.37 -19.88 11.60
CA LYS A 182 6.64 -21.32 11.60
C LYS A 182 5.70 -22.07 10.66
N LEU A 183 4.42 -21.74 10.64
CA LEU A 183 3.44 -22.31 9.71
C LEU A 183 3.71 -21.91 8.24
N MET A 184 4.19 -20.68 7.99
CA MET A 184 4.59 -20.23 6.65
C MET A 184 5.87 -20.91 6.17
N GLU A 185 6.85 -21.08 7.06
CA GLU A 185 8.13 -21.73 6.76
C GLU A 185 7.95 -23.21 6.42
N ALA A 186 7.04 -23.89 7.12
CA ALA A 186 6.62 -25.25 6.82
C ALA A 186 5.77 -25.39 5.53
N ASN A 187 5.51 -24.29 4.79
CA ASN A 187 4.69 -24.25 3.58
C ASN A 187 3.24 -24.74 3.77
N ILE A 188 2.71 -24.67 4.98
CA ILE A 188 1.33 -25.08 5.31
C ILE A 188 0.32 -23.99 4.92
N LEU A 189 0.75 -22.73 5.04
CA LEU A 189 -0.05 -21.56 4.71
C LEU A 189 0.07 -21.22 3.22
N LYS A 190 -1.03 -21.37 2.48
CA LYS A 190 -1.14 -20.85 1.11
C LYS A 190 -1.26 -19.33 1.17
N ILE A 191 -0.21 -18.62 0.74
CA ILE A 191 -0.18 -17.15 0.76
C ILE A 191 -1.19 -16.60 -0.25
N ILE A 192 -2.18 -15.85 0.26
CA ILE A 192 -3.25 -15.25 -0.55
C ILE A 192 -2.88 -13.84 -0.98
N ASP A 193 -2.25 -13.11 -0.06
CA ASP A 193 -1.80 -11.74 -0.28
C ASP A 193 -0.45 -11.52 0.40
N CYS A 194 0.59 -11.29 -0.42
CA CYS A 194 1.95 -11.08 0.07
C CYS A 194 2.12 -9.84 0.95
N ASN A 195 1.20 -8.88 0.85
CA ASN A 195 1.25 -7.63 1.63
C ASN A 195 0.29 -7.65 2.81
N ASN A 196 -0.45 -8.74 3.00
CA ASN A 196 -1.47 -8.85 4.04
C ASN A 196 -1.61 -10.29 4.52
N HIS A 197 -0.77 -10.65 5.47
CA HIS A 197 -0.78 -11.96 6.13
C HIS A 197 -2.09 -12.24 6.88
N ILE A 198 -2.88 -11.22 7.26
CA ILE A 198 -4.17 -11.41 7.93
C ILE A 198 -5.14 -12.19 7.04
N LYS A 199 -5.16 -11.90 5.74
CA LYS A 199 -6.01 -12.62 4.77
C LYS A 199 -5.64 -14.10 4.71
N THR A 200 -4.35 -14.40 4.58
CA THR A 200 -3.82 -15.77 4.58
C THR A 200 -4.23 -16.53 5.84
N ILE A 201 -4.09 -15.90 7.02
CA ILE A 201 -4.44 -16.52 8.31
C ILE A 201 -5.95 -16.70 8.47
N SER A 202 -6.76 -15.74 8.02
CA SER A 202 -8.22 -15.82 8.09
C SER A 202 -8.80 -16.98 7.27
N GLU A 203 -8.13 -17.38 6.19
CA GLU A 203 -8.53 -18.55 5.39
C GLU A 203 -8.02 -19.88 5.96
N PHE A 204 -6.99 -19.85 6.81
CA PHE A 204 -6.43 -21.05 7.43
C PHE A 204 -7.15 -21.45 8.71
N PHE A 205 -7.26 -20.55 9.68
CA PHE A 205 -7.94 -20.83 10.97
C PHE A 205 -9.46 -20.68 10.85
N GLY A 206 -10.19 -21.20 11.84
CA GLY A 206 -11.63 -20.99 12.02
C GLY A 206 -11.97 -19.58 12.51
N GLU A 207 -13.17 -19.39 13.06
CA GLU A 207 -13.46 -18.16 13.80
C GLU A 207 -12.46 -18.02 14.95
N SER A 208 -11.87 -16.84 15.13
CA SER A 208 -10.74 -16.65 16.05
C SER A 208 -10.85 -15.31 16.76
N CYS A 209 -10.01 -15.08 17.76
CA CYS A 209 -9.74 -13.74 18.28
C CYS A 209 -8.27 -13.38 18.07
N ALA A 210 -8.03 -12.47 17.15
CA ALA A 210 -6.77 -11.78 16.93
C ALA A 210 -7.05 -10.28 16.97
N VAL A 211 -6.88 -9.69 18.14
CA VAL A 211 -7.11 -8.25 18.33
C VAL A 211 -6.22 -7.45 17.40
N ASP A 212 -6.73 -6.31 16.95
CA ASP A 212 -6.09 -5.38 16.02
C ASP A 212 -5.98 -5.86 14.55
N SER A 213 -6.55 -7.02 14.20
CA SER A 213 -6.58 -7.55 12.82
C SER A 213 -7.30 -6.66 11.79
N LEU A 214 -8.15 -5.75 12.26
CA LEU A 214 -8.89 -4.79 11.43
C LEU A 214 -8.33 -3.36 11.50
N GLN A 215 -7.26 -3.11 12.25
CA GLN A 215 -6.63 -1.79 12.27
C GLN A 215 -6.03 -1.46 10.89
N ASP A 216 -6.06 -0.18 10.49
CA ASP A 216 -5.61 0.30 9.18
C ASP A 216 -4.21 -0.20 8.79
N ARG A 217 -3.29 -0.37 9.73
CA ARG A 217 -1.95 -0.93 9.47
C ARG A 217 -2.00 -2.35 8.90
N TYR A 218 -2.89 -3.18 9.42
CA TYR A 218 -3.05 -4.59 9.04
C TYR A 218 -4.19 -4.81 8.04
N ASN A 219 -5.00 -3.77 7.80
CA ASN A 219 -6.12 -3.74 6.86
C ASN A 219 -6.10 -2.48 5.97
N PRO A 220 -4.99 -2.20 5.25
CA PRO A 220 -4.83 -0.91 4.55
C PRO A 220 -5.80 -0.73 3.37
N LEU A 221 -6.34 -1.82 2.82
CA LEU A 221 -7.37 -1.80 1.79
C LEU A 221 -8.81 -1.83 2.35
N GLY A 222 -8.97 -2.03 3.65
CA GLY A 222 -10.29 -2.11 4.30
C GLY A 222 -11.09 -3.38 3.97
N ASP A 223 -10.47 -4.42 3.42
CA ASP A 223 -11.12 -5.62 2.88
C ASP A 223 -10.79 -6.93 3.63
N ASN A 224 -10.18 -6.85 4.81
CA ASN A 224 -9.99 -8.01 5.68
C ASN A 224 -11.33 -8.60 6.16
N SER A 225 -11.39 -9.92 6.24
CA SER A 225 -12.52 -10.65 6.85
C SER A 225 -12.61 -10.39 8.35
N HIS A 226 -13.84 -10.35 8.89
CA HIS A 226 -14.09 -10.24 10.32
C HIS A 226 -13.87 -11.55 11.10
N LYS A 227 -13.58 -12.66 10.41
CA LYS A 227 -13.43 -14.01 11.00
C LYS A 227 -12.44 -14.09 12.17
N LEU A 228 -11.37 -13.30 12.12
CA LEU A 228 -10.38 -13.22 13.21
C LEU A 228 -10.80 -12.33 14.38
N CYS A 229 -11.98 -11.72 14.33
CA CYS A 229 -12.56 -10.94 15.42
C CYS A 229 -13.80 -11.61 16.03
N GLU A 230 -14.25 -12.74 15.49
CA GLU A 230 -15.54 -13.32 15.85
C GLU A 230 -15.55 -13.82 17.30
N LEU A 231 -14.46 -14.42 17.76
CA LEU A 231 -14.39 -14.93 19.13
C LEU A 231 -14.06 -13.87 20.18
N CYS A 232 -13.71 -12.65 19.80
CA CYS A 232 -13.29 -11.63 20.77
C CYS A 232 -14.38 -11.33 21.83
N GLY A 233 -13.95 -10.87 23.01
CA GLY A 233 -14.75 -10.92 24.24
C GLY A 233 -15.81 -9.82 24.34
N SER A 234 -15.60 -8.68 23.67
CA SER A 234 -16.53 -7.54 23.75
C SER A 234 -17.50 -7.51 22.57
N ASN A 235 -18.75 -7.13 22.81
CA ASN A 235 -19.72 -6.79 21.76
C ASN A 235 -19.83 -5.28 21.50
N VAL A 236 -19.06 -4.46 22.22
CA VAL A 236 -19.11 -3.00 22.12
C VAL A 236 -18.29 -2.53 20.92
N ARG A 237 -18.90 -1.70 20.06
CA ARG A 237 -18.20 -1.08 18.91
C ARG A 237 -17.04 -0.21 19.40
N GLY A 238 -15.88 -0.34 18.75
CA GLY A 238 -14.65 0.36 19.14
C GLY A 238 -13.91 -0.28 20.32
N ILE A 239 -14.44 -1.34 20.92
CA ILE A 239 -13.74 -2.17 21.91
C ILE A 239 -13.48 -3.57 21.34
N ARG A 240 -14.49 -4.18 20.69
CA ARG A 240 -14.37 -5.51 20.07
C ARG A 240 -13.17 -5.55 19.12
N CYS A 241 -12.32 -6.57 19.31
CA CYS A 241 -11.16 -6.82 18.45
C CYS A 241 -10.13 -5.66 18.40
N THR A 242 -10.03 -4.91 19.50
CA THR A 242 -9.01 -3.87 19.70
C THR A 242 -8.11 -4.25 20.87
N GLY A 243 -7.01 -3.54 21.07
CA GLY A 243 -6.19 -3.66 22.30
C GLY A 243 -6.92 -3.43 23.64
N ARG A 244 -8.20 -2.99 23.63
CA ARG A 244 -9.07 -2.86 24.82
C ARG A 244 -10.04 -4.03 24.98
N ASP A 245 -10.05 -4.97 24.05
CA ASP A 245 -10.90 -6.15 24.15
C ASP A 245 -10.52 -6.99 25.39
N PRO A 246 -11.47 -7.60 26.11
CA PRO A 246 -11.16 -8.47 27.25
C PRO A 246 -10.22 -9.63 26.91
N TYR A 247 -10.12 -10.02 25.64
CA TYR A 247 -9.23 -11.07 25.14
C TYR A 247 -7.92 -10.52 24.55
N ALA A 248 -7.62 -9.23 24.68
CA ALA A 248 -6.35 -8.65 24.29
C ALA A 248 -5.21 -9.05 25.24
N GLY A 249 -4.00 -9.18 24.69
CA GLY A 249 -2.81 -9.59 25.44
C GLY A 249 -2.79 -11.08 25.78
N PHE A 250 -1.69 -11.53 26.39
CA PHE A 250 -1.48 -12.96 26.67
C PHE A 250 -2.48 -13.54 27.68
N LEU A 251 -2.82 -12.79 28.74
CA LEU A 251 -3.88 -13.20 29.68
C LEU A 251 -5.26 -13.23 29.03
N GLY A 252 -5.52 -12.28 28.13
CA GLY A 252 -6.75 -12.25 27.35
C GLY A 252 -6.86 -13.46 26.41
N ALA A 253 -5.77 -13.87 25.78
CA ALA A 253 -5.71 -15.08 24.95
C ALA A 253 -5.96 -16.35 25.78
N TYR A 254 -5.42 -16.44 27.00
CA TYR A 254 -5.73 -17.52 27.93
C TYR A 254 -7.22 -17.53 28.32
N LYS A 255 -7.80 -16.38 28.64
CA LYS A 255 -9.24 -16.25 28.93
C LYS A 255 -10.09 -16.69 27.74
N CYS A 256 -9.70 -16.28 26.53
CA CYS A 256 -10.32 -16.69 25.28
C CYS A 256 -10.29 -18.22 25.11
N LEU A 257 -9.16 -18.88 25.39
CA LEU A 257 -9.05 -20.35 25.35
C LEU A 257 -10.04 -21.02 26.31
N LYS A 258 -10.16 -20.53 27.55
CA LYS A 258 -11.11 -21.12 28.50
C LYS A 258 -12.55 -21.00 28.01
N GLU A 259 -12.93 -19.83 27.53
CA GLU A 259 -14.34 -19.50 27.27
C GLU A 259 -14.84 -19.88 25.87
N LYS A 260 -14.02 -19.73 24.81
CA LYS A 260 -14.50 -19.85 23.42
C LYS A 260 -13.55 -20.58 22.46
N GLY A 261 -12.24 -20.39 22.60
CA GLY A 261 -11.25 -20.95 21.68
C GLY A 261 -10.86 -22.38 22.01
N GLU A 262 -10.11 -23.00 21.08
CA GLU A 262 -9.57 -24.36 21.19
C GLU A 262 -8.06 -24.36 21.41
N ILE A 263 -7.36 -23.33 20.92
CA ILE A 263 -5.91 -23.15 21.06
C ILE A 263 -5.59 -21.69 21.39
N ALA A 264 -4.63 -21.44 22.28
CA ALA A 264 -4.07 -20.11 22.52
C ALA A 264 -2.56 -20.07 22.26
N PHE A 265 -2.13 -19.06 21.50
CA PHE A 265 -0.71 -18.76 21.32
C PHE A 265 -0.30 -17.65 22.28
N MET A 266 0.67 -17.92 23.15
CA MET A 266 1.02 -17.01 24.23
C MET A 266 2.49 -17.14 24.68
N ASP A 267 2.86 -16.29 25.64
CA ASP A 267 4.12 -16.34 26.36
C ASP A 267 4.07 -17.44 27.44
N GLY A 268 5.06 -18.33 27.42
CA GLY A 268 5.22 -19.43 28.36
C GLY A 268 5.52 -18.99 29.81
N ASN A 269 6.15 -17.84 30.03
CA ASN A 269 6.46 -17.33 31.37
C ASN A 269 5.20 -17.00 32.17
N ILE A 270 4.07 -16.79 31.50
CA ILE A 270 2.79 -16.48 32.13
C ILE A 270 2.14 -17.73 32.70
N LEU A 271 2.44 -18.92 32.16
CA LEU A 271 1.78 -20.18 32.53
C LEU A 271 2.03 -20.58 33.98
N GLU A 272 3.22 -20.29 34.51
CA GLU A 272 3.60 -20.62 35.89
C GLU A 272 2.74 -19.89 36.94
N ARG A 273 2.01 -18.85 36.55
CA ARG A 273 1.23 -18.00 37.45
C ARG A 273 -0.27 -18.03 37.20
N LEU A 274 -0.74 -18.84 36.26
CA LEU A 274 -2.18 -18.99 36.05
C LEU A 274 -2.76 -19.76 37.24
N ASP A 275 -3.82 -19.20 37.84
CA ASP A 275 -4.44 -19.77 39.06
C ASP A 275 -5.13 -21.12 38.79
N ASP A 276 -5.39 -21.44 37.51
CA ASP A 276 -6.04 -22.67 37.06
C ASP A 276 -5.41 -23.19 35.76
N THR A 277 -4.47 -24.11 35.92
CA THR A 277 -3.79 -24.81 34.81
C THR A 277 -4.27 -26.26 34.67
N GLU A 278 -5.27 -26.67 35.45
CA GLU A 278 -5.79 -28.04 35.40
C GLU A 278 -6.47 -28.31 34.05
N GLY A 279 -6.15 -29.46 33.45
CA GLY A 279 -6.72 -29.85 32.15
C GLY A 279 -6.20 -29.05 30.96
N LEU A 280 -5.01 -28.44 31.09
CA LEU A 280 -4.32 -27.78 29.97
C LEU A 280 -3.01 -28.51 29.63
N GLU A 281 -2.68 -28.50 28.34
CA GLU A 281 -1.49 -29.10 27.76
C GLU A 281 -0.82 -28.15 26.77
N LEU A 282 0.47 -28.35 26.55
CA LEU A 282 1.20 -27.66 25.50
C LEU A 282 1.16 -28.48 24.21
N LEU A 283 1.10 -27.79 23.09
CA LEU A 283 1.19 -28.37 21.76
C LEU A 283 2.54 -27.99 21.15
N CYS A 284 3.49 -28.93 21.19
CA CYS A 284 4.89 -28.73 20.85
C CYS A 284 5.15 -29.04 19.37
N PRO A 285 5.75 -28.11 18.62
CA PRO A 285 6.11 -28.35 17.24
C PRO A 285 7.45 -29.08 17.14
N ASP A 286 7.50 -30.15 16.35
CA ASP A 286 8.73 -30.79 15.87
C ASP A 286 9.16 -30.23 14.51
N ASP A 287 10.42 -30.42 14.15
CA ASP A 287 11.01 -29.98 12.87
C ASP A 287 10.36 -30.66 11.66
N ASN A 288 9.70 -31.80 11.86
CA ASN A 288 8.99 -32.53 10.81
C ASN A 288 7.52 -32.09 10.62
N GLY A 289 7.09 -31.01 11.29
CA GLY A 289 5.70 -30.53 11.24
C GLY A 289 4.71 -31.35 12.07
N LEU A 290 5.23 -32.22 12.95
CA LEU A 290 4.45 -32.95 13.95
C LEU A 290 4.16 -32.06 15.15
N LEU A 291 3.01 -32.29 15.77
CA LEU A 291 2.55 -31.64 16.98
C LEU A 291 2.45 -32.69 18.10
N ILE A 292 3.28 -32.52 19.13
CA ILE A 292 3.39 -33.43 20.27
C ILE A 292 2.78 -32.74 21.49
N ARG A 293 1.92 -33.45 22.21
CA ARG A 293 1.37 -32.95 23.48
C ARG A 293 2.36 -33.14 24.61
N SER A 294 2.53 -32.09 25.42
CA SER A 294 3.37 -32.13 26.62
C SER A 294 2.68 -31.48 27.80
N PRO A 295 3.02 -31.88 29.04
CA PRO A 295 2.56 -31.19 30.24
C PRO A 295 2.99 -29.71 30.26
N ILE A 296 2.22 -28.85 30.92
CA ILE A 296 2.55 -27.40 31.05
C ILE A 296 3.92 -27.16 31.70
N THR A 297 4.40 -28.05 32.55
CA THR A 297 5.72 -27.93 33.19
C THR A 297 6.89 -27.99 32.19
N GLU A 298 6.66 -28.47 30.97
CA GLU A 298 7.67 -28.67 29.93
C GLU A 298 7.80 -27.45 28.97
N VAL A 299 7.45 -26.23 29.40
CA VAL A 299 7.54 -24.99 28.58
C VAL A 299 8.89 -24.88 27.85
N LYS A 300 9.99 -25.21 28.54
CA LYS A 300 11.35 -25.12 28.00
C LYS A 300 11.60 -26.05 26.81
N ASN A 301 11.04 -27.26 26.87
CA ASN A 301 11.21 -28.27 25.84
C ASN A 301 10.14 -28.16 24.74
N CYS A 302 9.16 -27.28 24.92
CA CYS A 302 7.98 -27.14 24.08
C CYS A 302 7.85 -25.72 23.50
N ALA A 303 8.84 -25.30 22.71
CA ALA A 303 8.91 -23.97 22.16
C ALA A 303 8.50 -23.91 20.69
N TRP A 304 7.57 -23.02 20.35
CA TRP A 304 7.35 -22.60 18.95
C TRP A 304 8.49 -21.73 18.45
N GLY A 305 9.05 -20.93 19.34
CA GLY A 305 10.25 -20.13 19.12
C GLY A 305 10.49 -19.22 20.33
N VAL A 306 11.46 -18.32 20.21
CA VAL A 306 11.86 -17.42 21.28
C VAL A 306 11.64 -15.97 20.86
N ALA A 307 11.05 -15.18 21.74
CA ALA A 307 10.92 -13.73 21.60
C ALA A 307 11.80 -13.02 22.65
N PRO A 308 12.38 -11.85 22.35
CA PRO A 308 13.06 -11.07 23.36
C PRO A 308 12.06 -10.57 24.39
N GLY A 309 12.54 -10.26 25.59
CA GLY A 309 11.74 -9.59 26.61
C GLY A 309 11.17 -8.26 26.12
N SER A 310 10.24 -7.68 26.86
CA SER A 310 9.75 -6.35 26.47
C SER A 310 10.84 -5.29 26.65
N ALA A 311 10.75 -4.20 25.90
CA ALA A 311 11.70 -3.10 25.98
C ALA A 311 11.01 -1.78 26.33
N ILE A 312 11.73 -0.94 27.07
CA ILE A 312 11.36 0.46 27.27
C ILE A 312 11.92 1.27 26.11
N VAL A 313 11.04 1.99 25.42
CA VAL A 313 11.38 2.74 24.21
C VAL A 313 11.21 4.24 24.40
N VAL A 314 12.00 5.02 23.68
CA VAL A 314 11.97 6.49 23.62
C VAL A 314 12.05 6.98 22.18
N SER A 315 11.78 8.26 21.92
CA SER A 315 12.01 8.85 20.60
C SER A 315 13.49 8.89 20.23
N SER A 316 13.84 8.62 18.96
CA SER A 316 15.21 8.78 18.46
C SER A 316 15.72 10.22 18.54
N ALA A 317 14.81 11.20 18.60
CA ALA A 317 15.16 12.61 18.78
C ALA A 317 15.58 12.94 20.22
N MET A 318 15.35 12.05 21.20
CA MET A 318 15.77 12.26 22.59
C MET A 318 17.30 12.23 22.70
N PRO A 319 17.94 13.22 23.37
CA PRO A 319 19.39 13.25 23.56
C PRO A 319 19.92 12.07 24.39
N ASP A 320 21.13 11.58 24.06
CA ASP A 320 21.75 10.44 24.77
C ASP A 320 21.83 10.63 26.30
N PRO A 321 22.19 11.80 26.87
CA PRO A 321 22.21 11.99 28.33
C PRO A 321 20.83 11.78 28.97
N MET A 322 19.76 12.17 28.28
CA MET A 322 18.40 11.99 28.77
C MET A 322 17.99 10.51 28.74
N ARG A 323 18.45 9.75 27.73
CA ARG A 323 18.24 8.30 27.68
C ARG A 323 18.96 7.61 28.83
N GLU A 324 20.18 8.01 29.13
CA GLU A 324 20.96 7.50 30.25
C GLU A 324 20.29 7.81 31.61
N ILE A 325 19.73 9.02 31.77
CA ILE A 325 18.93 9.37 32.95
C ILE A 325 17.75 8.41 33.12
N ILE A 326 16.98 8.12 32.06
CA ILE A 326 15.86 7.16 32.13
C ILE A 326 16.35 5.76 32.48
N GLN A 327 17.46 5.33 31.88
CA GLN A 327 18.08 4.04 32.16
C GLN A 327 18.41 3.91 33.65
N ILE A 328 19.15 4.87 34.20
CA ILE A 328 19.56 4.89 35.61
C ILE A 328 18.35 5.03 36.55
N PHE A 329 17.40 5.90 36.21
CA PHE A 329 16.20 6.12 37.03
C PHE A 329 15.40 4.82 37.18
N LEU A 330 15.13 4.11 36.09
CA LEU A 330 14.33 2.89 36.12
C LEU A 330 15.08 1.70 36.73
N THR A 331 16.39 1.55 36.47
CA THR A 331 17.16 0.45 37.09
C THR A 331 17.26 0.62 38.60
N ARG A 332 17.52 1.83 39.09
CA ARG A 332 17.55 2.10 40.54
C ARG A 332 16.18 2.04 41.20
N ALA A 333 15.13 2.45 40.48
CA ALA A 333 13.76 2.25 40.94
C ALA A 333 13.46 0.75 41.11
N PHE A 334 13.90 -0.08 40.16
CA PHE A 334 13.74 -1.53 40.24
C PHE A 334 14.53 -2.15 41.40
N GLU A 335 15.78 -1.72 41.64
CA GLU A 335 16.57 -2.17 42.79
C GLU A 335 15.87 -1.93 44.13
N LYS A 336 15.07 -0.86 44.24
CA LYS A 336 14.41 -0.47 45.49
C LYS A 336 12.96 -0.94 45.63
N PHE A 337 12.21 -0.96 44.54
CA PHE A 337 10.77 -1.24 44.53
C PHE A 337 10.40 -2.51 43.73
N GLY A 338 11.39 -3.26 43.23
CA GLY A 338 11.22 -4.48 42.44
C GLY A 338 10.94 -5.72 43.27
N GLU A 339 11.90 -6.64 43.37
CA GLU A 339 11.75 -7.96 44.00
C GLU A 339 11.47 -7.88 45.51
N ASP A 340 12.25 -7.08 46.24
CA ASP A 340 12.11 -6.88 47.68
C ASP A 340 11.74 -5.42 47.96
N PRO A 341 10.47 -5.03 47.75
CA PRO A 341 10.04 -3.66 47.95
C PRO A 341 10.20 -3.27 49.42
N ASP A 342 10.68 -2.05 49.65
CA ASP A 342 10.84 -1.50 50.99
C ASP A 342 9.49 -1.49 51.73
N PRO A 343 9.38 -2.17 52.90
CA PRO A 343 8.12 -2.29 53.64
C PRO A 343 7.58 -0.94 54.13
N ASP A 344 8.42 0.10 54.22
CA ASP A 344 7.98 1.46 54.57
C ASP A 344 7.16 2.14 53.45
N TYR A 345 7.17 1.58 52.24
CA TYR A 345 6.43 2.08 51.09
C TYR A 345 5.43 1.04 50.58
N SER A 346 4.16 1.43 50.47
CA SER A 346 3.08 0.55 50.01
C SER A 346 3.05 0.37 48.48
N PHE A 347 4.20 0.20 47.82
CA PHE A 347 4.31 0.08 46.37
C PHE A 347 5.38 -0.94 45.95
N SER A 348 5.03 -1.77 44.97
CA SER A 348 5.94 -2.64 44.26
C SER A 348 5.76 -2.47 42.74
N MET A 349 6.87 -2.44 42.01
CA MET A 349 6.87 -2.41 40.54
C MET A 349 6.30 -3.69 39.94
N LEU A 350 6.43 -4.83 40.63
CA LEU A 350 6.00 -6.16 40.19
C LEU A 350 4.56 -6.48 40.57
N GLU A 351 3.95 -5.71 41.47
CA GLU A 351 2.58 -5.91 41.91
C GLU A 351 1.60 -5.28 40.91
N SER A 352 0.68 -6.09 40.38
CA SER A 352 -0.40 -5.66 39.48
C SER A 352 -1.78 -6.04 40.04
N ALA A 353 -2.21 -7.28 39.82
CA ALA A 353 -3.43 -7.82 40.40
C ALA A 353 -3.17 -8.42 41.80
N PRO A 354 -4.12 -8.29 42.77
CA PRO A 354 -5.44 -7.68 42.63
C PRO A 354 -5.48 -6.16 42.88
N LYS A 355 -4.35 -5.53 43.25
CA LYS A 355 -4.29 -4.16 43.75
C LYS A 355 -4.84 -3.11 42.79
N TYR A 356 -4.42 -3.15 41.53
CA TYR A 356 -4.84 -2.20 40.51
C TYR A 356 -6.00 -2.71 39.66
N GLY A 357 -6.57 -3.88 39.98
CA GLY A 357 -7.62 -4.54 39.23
C GLY A 357 -7.30 -6.00 38.94
N ASN A 358 -7.97 -6.57 37.93
CA ASN A 358 -7.82 -7.99 37.55
C ASN A 358 -6.74 -8.23 36.49
N PHE A 359 -6.08 -7.18 36.01
CA PHE A 359 -5.04 -7.28 34.99
C PHE A 359 -3.66 -7.48 35.64
N ARG A 360 -2.85 -8.36 35.05
CA ARG A 360 -1.44 -8.56 35.43
C ARG A 360 -0.52 -7.93 34.40
N ASN A 361 0.76 -7.81 34.70
CA ASN A 361 1.80 -7.24 33.83
C ASN A 361 1.50 -5.78 33.45
N ILE A 362 1.03 -4.99 34.42
CA ILE A 362 0.72 -3.56 34.25
C ILE A 362 2.02 -2.76 34.37
N MET A 363 2.31 -1.89 33.40
CA MET A 363 3.57 -1.14 33.19
C MET A 363 4.82 -1.99 32.95
N PHE A 364 5.03 -3.03 33.75
CA PHE A 364 6.15 -3.98 33.69
C PHE A 364 5.61 -5.39 33.83
N ASP A 365 6.41 -6.38 33.41
CA ASP A 365 6.06 -7.77 33.69
C ASP A 365 6.14 -8.08 35.20
N ASP A 366 5.16 -8.80 35.74
CA ASP A 366 5.12 -9.14 37.15
C ASP A 366 6.22 -10.17 37.53
N ASN A 367 6.85 -10.84 36.56
CA ASN A 367 7.96 -11.79 36.73
C ASN A 367 9.34 -11.19 36.45
N LEU A 368 9.41 -9.88 36.27
CA LEU A 368 10.64 -9.18 35.97
C LEU A 368 11.68 -9.42 37.08
N LYS A 369 12.87 -9.89 36.68
CA LYS A 369 14.05 -10.10 37.54
C LYS A 369 15.04 -8.94 37.48
N GLY A 370 14.98 -8.14 36.43
CA GLY A 370 15.84 -6.98 36.27
C GLY A 370 15.56 -6.20 35.00
N LEU A 371 16.09 -4.98 34.95
CA LEU A 371 16.12 -4.13 33.75
C LEU A 371 17.56 -3.99 33.28
N ASP A 372 17.84 -4.49 32.08
CA ASP A 372 19.18 -4.40 31.49
C ASP A 372 19.30 -3.17 30.57
N VAL A 373 20.44 -2.49 30.69
CA VAL A 373 20.78 -1.33 29.86
C VAL A 373 21.14 -1.76 28.43
N ILE A 374 20.48 -1.17 27.44
CA ILE A 374 20.86 -1.32 26.04
C ILE A 374 21.87 -0.21 25.68
N PRO A 375 23.11 -0.56 25.31
CA PRO A 375 24.13 0.42 24.99
C PRO A 375 23.75 1.21 23.73
N PRO A 376 24.15 2.49 23.59
CA PRO A 376 23.74 3.36 22.47
C PRO A 376 23.86 2.75 21.08
N LYS A 377 24.94 1.98 20.83
CA LYS A 377 25.18 1.30 19.54
C LYS A 377 24.16 0.21 19.21
N ALA A 378 23.44 -0.31 20.20
CA ALA A 378 22.46 -1.39 20.08
C ALA A 378 21.00 -0.92 20.27
N GLN A 379 20.75 0.38 20.44
CA GLN A 379 19.41 0.94 20.69
C GLN A 379 18.52 1.00 19.44
N SER A 380 18.95 0.49 18.28
CA SER A 380 18.06 0.39 17.12
C SER A 380 17.18 -0.86 17.22
N TYR A 381 15.92 -0.79 16.79
CA TYR A 381 15.04 -1.96 16.76
C TYR A 381 15.65 -3.12 15.97
N LYS A 382 16.41 -2.82 14.90
CA LYS A 382 17.11 -3.84 14.12
C LYS A 382 18.18 -4.52 14.96
N ALA A 383 19.07 -3.77 15.61
CA ALA A 383 20.10 -4.36 16.47
C ALA A 383 19.51 -5.10 17.68
N TYR A 384 18.32 -4.71 18.14
CA TYR A 384 17.59 -5.39 19.20
C TYR A 384 17.02 -6.73 18.72
N LEU A 385 16.31 -6.74 17.59
CA LEU A 385 15.62 -7.94 17.08
C LEU A 385 16.51 -8.89 16.26
N ASP A 386 17.67 -8.44 15.79
CA ASP A 386 18.61 -9.22 14.96
C ASP A 386 19.66 -9.95 15.82
N LYS A 387 19.28 -10.33 17.04
CA LYS A 387 20.07 -11.12 17.97
C LYS A 387 19.44 -12.50 18.15
N ILE A 388 20.28 -13.47 18.48
CA ILE A 388 19.84 -14.78 18.94
C ILE A 388 19.50 -14.68 20.43
N TYR A 389 18.34 -15.22 20.78
CA TYR A 389 17.82 -15.27 22.14
C TYR A 389 17.59 -16.72 22.53
N GLY A 390 17.98 -17.08 23.77
CA GLY A 390 17.96 -18.46 24.24
C GLY A 390 18.70 -19.41 23.28
N ASP A 391 18.10 -20.58 23.03
CA ASP A 391 18.62 -21.60 22.11
C ASP A 391 18.03 -21.49 20.69
N SER A 392 17.49 -20.33 20.30
CA SER A 392 16.86 -20.15 18.98
C SER A 392 17.89 -20.22 17.84
N LEU A 393 17.51 -20.86 16.73
CA LEU A 393 18.32 -20.93 15.50
C LEU A 393 18.16 -19.69 14.60
N ILE A 394 17.09 -18.91 14.80
CA ILE A 394 16.76 -17.72 14.00
C ILE A 394 16.56 -16.51 14.92
N THR A 395 16.72 -15.31 14.36
CA THR A 395 16.45 -14.08 15.10
C THR A 395 14.94 -13.76 15.08
N PRO A 396 14.43 -13.01 16.06
CA PRO A 396 13.09 -12.43 16.00
C PRO A 396 12.86 -11.62 14.72
N MET A 397 13.89 -10.94 14.20
CA MET A 397 13.83 -10.23 12.93
C MET A 397 13.56 -11.17 11.74
N ASN A 398 14.16 -12.37 11.71
CA ASN A 398 13.84 -13.38 10.69
C ASN A 398 12.36 -13.76 10.71
N SER A 399 11.73 -13.86 11.89
CA SER A 399 10.29 -14.15 11.99
C SER A 399 9.42 -13.01 11.45
N VAL A 400 9.80 -11.77 11.77
CA VAL A 400 9.16 -10.55 11.24
C VAL A 400 9.27 -10.48 9.71
N GLU A 401 10.42 -10.81 9.14
CA GLU A 401 10.62 -10.85 7.68
C GLU A 401 9.89 -12.05 7.05
N GLY A 402 9.88 -13.19 7.73
CA GLY A 402 9.30 -14.43 7.23
C GLY A 402 7.78 -14.36 7.06
N ILE A 403 7.06 -13.67 7.96
CA ILE A 403 5.61 -13.43 7.77
C ILE A 403 5.29 -12.51 6.59
N ARG A 404 6.29 -11.81 6.04
CA ARG A 404 6.20 -10.92 4.86
C ARG A 404 6.79 -11.56 3.61
N LYS A 405 7.16 -12.85 3.66
CA LYS A 405 7.71 -13.56 2.52
C LYS A 405 6.63 -13.71 1.44
N CYS A 406 7.02 -13.51 0.19
CA CYS A 406 6.17 -13.69 -0.98
C CYS A 406 6.71 -14.82 -1.85
N PRO A 407 5.85 -15.72 -2.38
CA PRO A 407 6.27 -16.74 -3.35
C PRO A 407 6.82 -16.12 -4.63
N ILE A 408 6.29 -14.95 -5.00
CA ILE A 408 6.77 -14.15 -6.11
C ILE A 408 7.82 -13.17 -5.59
N SER A 409 9.07 -13.31 -6.04
CA SER A 409 10.18 -12.51 -5.53
C SER A 409 10.29 -11.14 -6.18
N GLN A 410 9.86 -11.00 -7.44
CA GLN A 410 10.04 -9.77 -8.21
C GLN A 410 8.94 -9.54 -9.25
N MET A 411 8.72 -8.27 -9.60
CA MET A 411 7.88 -7.80 -10.71
C MET A 411 8.65 -6.75 -11.52
N THR A 412 8.81 -6.96 -12.81
CA THR A 412 9.56 -6.07 -13.71
C THR A 412 8.61 -5.19 -14.52
N LEU A 413 8.59 -3.89 -14.24
CA LEU A 413 7.85 -2.90 -15.02
C LEU A 413 8.68 -2.44 -16.22
N CYS A 414 8.13 -2.63 -17.43
CA CYS A 414 8.71 -2.11 -18.66
C CYS A 414 8.29 -0.65 -18.89
N VAL A 415 9.27 0.18 -19.20
CA VAL A 415 9.10 1.62 -19.49
C VAL A 415 9.76 1.99 -20.80
N THR A 416 9.34 3.07 -21.44
CA THR A 416 9.69 3.42 -22.83
C THR A 416 10.67 4.57 -22.97
N SER A 417 10.89 5.36 -21.91
CA SER A 417 11.76 6.54 -21.96
C SER A 417 12.71 6.62 -20.77
N PHE A 418 13.70 7.51 -20.87
CA PHE A 418 14.59 7.82 -19.73
C PHE A 418 13.81 8.42 -18.55
N TYR A 419 12.84 9.29 -18.82
CA TYR A 419 12.04 9.96 -17.79
C TYR A 419 11.10 8.98 -17.07
N GLU A 420 10.49 8.03 -17.79
CA GLU A 420 9.73 6.95 -17.17
C GLU A 420 10.61 6.02 -16.34
N MET A 421 11.84 5.74 -16.79
CA MET A 421 12.80 4.94 -16.01
C MET A 421 13.16 5.63 -14.69
N LYS A 422 13.34 6.96 -14.70
CA LYS A 422 13.55 7.74 -13.47
C LYS A 422 12.34 7.66 -12.54
N LYS A 423 11.12 7.81 -13.06
CA LYS A 423 9.88 7.68 -12.26
C LYS A 423 9.71 6.26 -11.71
N CYS A 424 9.98 5.23 -12.52
CA CYS A 424 9.95 3.83 -12.08
C CYS A 424 10.96 3.56 -10.96
N ALA A 425 12.16 4.12 -11.03
CA ALA A 425 13.15 3.99 -9.96
C ALA A 425 12.69 4.64 -8.65
N ARG A 426 12.03 5.82 -8.71
CA ARG A 426 11.41 6.46 -7.55
C ARG A 426 10.26 5.63 -7.00
N MET A 427 9.39 5.11 -7.86
CA MET A 427 8.30 4.22 -7.50
C MET A 427 8.84 2.97 -6.78
N ARG A 428 9.88 2.33 -7.32
CA ARG A 428 10.54 1.17 -6.69
C ARG A 428 11.07 1.51 -5.30
N ALA A 429 11.71 2.66 -5.14
CA ALA A 429 12.21 3.09 -3.83
C ALA A 429 11.06 3.30 -2.83
N ALA A 430 9.96 3.93 -3.26
CA ALA A 430 8.78 4.15 -2.44
C ALA A 430 8.11 2.82 -2.01
N LEU A 431 7.89 1.89 -2.95
CA LEU A 431 7.31 0.57 -2.63
C LEU A 431 8.20 -0.24 -1.68
N ASN A 432 9.52 -0.24 -1.90
CA ASN A 432 10.47 -0.88 -0.99
C ASN A 432 10.47 -0.23 0.40
N ALA A 433 10.31 1.10 0.48
CA ALA A 433 10.16 1.82 1.73
C ALA A 433 8.83 1.56 2.43
N GLN A 434 7.88 0.82 1.84
CA GLN A 434 6.69 0.28 2.50
C GLN A 434 6.75 -1.24 2.71
N LEU A 435 7.91 -1.85 2.43
CA LEU A 435 8.11 -3.31 2.48
C LEU A 435 7.12 -4.09 1.61
N LEU A 436 6.63 -3.48 0.53
CA LEU A 436 5.69 -4.13 -0.37
C LEU A 436 6.37 -5.20 -1.22
N GLN A 437 5.64 -6.29 -1.45
CA GLN A 437 6.02 -7.45 -2.24
C GLN A 437 5.05 -7.66 -3.41
N PRO A 438 5.50 -8.27 -4.53
CA PRO A 438 6.88 -8.61 -4.86
C PRO A 438 7.77 -7.36 -5.03
N LYS A 439 9.10 -7.52 -4.94
CA LYS A 439 10.02 -6.40 -5.18
C LYS A 439 9.90 -5.91 -6.62
N MET A 440 9.66 -4.62 -6.80
CA MET A 440 9.57 -4.05 -8.14
C MET A 440 10.96 -3.81 -8.75
N THR A 441 11.12 -4.11 -10.03
CA THR A 441 12.28 -3.72 -10.84
C THR A 441 11.81 -2.98 -12.10
N CYS A 442 12.74 -2.30 -12.78
CA CYS A 442 12.43 -1.45 -13.92
C CYS A 442 13.30 -1.86 -15.11
N LYS A 443 12.70 -2.00 -16.28
CA LYS A 443 13.43 -2.28 -17.52
C LYS A 443 13.02 -1.30 -18.61
N ARG A 444 13.99 -0.66 -19.25
CA ARG A 444 13.74 0.33 -20.29
C ARG A 444 13.81 -0.32 -21.68
N ALA A 445 12.76 -0.13 -22.47
CA ALA A 445 12.69 -0.41 -23.90
C ALA A 445 12.78 0.90 -24.70
N ARG A 446 12.94 0.81 -26.02
CA ARG A 446 12.93 1.98 -26.92
C ARG A 446 11.54 2.54 -27.17
N ASN A 447 10.53 1.67 -27.19
CA ASN A 447 9.13 2.01 -27.44
C ASN A 447 8.22 0.92 -26.86
N SER A 448 6.90 1.15 -26.86
CA SER A 448 5.95 0.18 -26.31
C SER A 448 5.90 -1.14 -27.08
N TYR A 449 6.24 -1.16 -28.38
CA TYR A 449 6.35 -2.41 -29.15
C TYR A 449 7.47 -3.31 -28.61
N GLU A 450 8.65 -2.76 -28.36
CA GLU A 450 9.73 -3.51 -27.73
C GLU A 450 9.36 -3.97 -26.31
N CYS A 451 8.62 -3.17 -25.53
CA CYS A 451 8.06 -3.64 -24.26
C CYS A 451 7.13 -4.86 -24.42
N THR A 452 6.23 -4.87 -25.43
CA THR A 452 5.37 -6.06 -25.67
C THR A 452 6.20 -7.31 -25.97
N ARG A 453 7.24 -7.19 -26.81
CA ARG A 453 8.17 -8.29 -27.11
C ARG A 453 8.88 -8.77 -25.86
N MET A 454 9.33 -7.85 -25.00
CA MET A 454 10.03 -8.19 -23.76
C MET A 454 9.11 -8.90 -22.76
N ILE A 455 7.85 -8.51 -22.67
CA ILE A 455 6.86 -9.23 -21.83
C ILE A 455 6.61 -10.64 -22.37
N ALA A 456 6.45 -10.78 -23.70
CA ALA A 456 6.28 -12.08 -24.33
C ALA A 456 7.50 -13.00 -24.16
N ALA A 457 8.71 -12.42 -24.14
CA ALA A 457 9.97 -13.12 -23.92
C ALA A 457 10.31 -13.35 -22.43
N ASN A 458 9.42 -12.99 -21.50
CA ASN A 458 9.66 -13.02 -20.03
C ASN A 458 10.89 -12.21 -19.59
N GLU A 459 11.25 -11.20 -20.38
CA GLU A 459 12.30 -10.23 -20.11
C GLU A 459 11.82 -9.04 -19.27
N ALA A 460 10.50 -8.81 -19.25
CA ALA A 460 9.76 -7.92 -18.39
C ALA A 460 8.41 -8.58 -18.04
N ASP A 461 7.69 -8.08 -17.03
CA ASP A 461 6.46 -8.72 -16.54
C ASP A 461 5.20 -7.95 -16.91
N ILE A 462 5.25 -6.63 -16.77
CA ILE A 462 4.12 -5.74 -17.01
C ILE A 462 4.53 -4.45 -17.73
N ALA A 463 3.58 -3.80 -18.38
CA ALA A 463 3.69 -2.44 -18.90
C ALA A 463 2.32 -1.77 -18.88
N VAL A 464 2.28 -0.45 -18.77
CA VAL A 464 1.06 0.33 -19.00
C VAL A 464 0.98 0.66 -20.48
N MET A 465 -0.16 0.37 -21.10
CA MET A 465 -0.37 0.60 -22.53
C MET A 465 -1.73 1.24 -22.78
N GLU A 466 -1.81 2.06 -23.82
CA GLU A 466 -3.08 2.59 -24.29
C GLU A 466 -3.82 1.63 -25.22
N ALA A 467 -5.08 1.91 -25.51
CA ALA A 467 -5.97 1.04 -26.29
C ALA A 467 -5.38 0.54 -27.62
N GLY A 468 -4.70 1.40 -28.39
CA GLY A 468 -4.06 1.00 -29.64
C GLY A 468 -2.88 0.04 -29.45
N ASP A 469 -2.06 0.28 -28.42
CA ASP A 469 -0.94 -0.59 -28.07
C ASP A 469 -1.41 -1.91 -27.44
N ILE A 470 -2.49 -1.90 -26.66
CA ILE A 470 -3.15 -3.12 -26.14
C ILE A 470 -3.61 -4.01 -27.30
N TYR A 471 -4.19 -3.43 -28.35
CA TYR A 471 -4.58 -4.20 -29.54
C TYR A 471 -3.37 -4.91 -30.16
N ARG A 472 -2.27 -4.17 -30.38
CA ARG A 472 -1.05 -4.74 -30.97
C ARG A 472 -0.40 -5.77 -30.06
N ALA A 473 -0.42 -5.56 -28.74
CA ALA A 473 0.11 -6.47 -27.74
C ALA A 473 -0.66 -7.81 -27.74
N GLY A 474 -2.00 -7.74 -27.73
CA GLY A 474 -2.88 -8.90 -27.81
C GLY A 474 -2.80 -9.63 -29.15
N TRP A 475 -2.77 -8.89 -30.27
CA TRP A 475 -2.69 -9.47 -31.60
C TRP A 475 -1.33 -10.14 -31.89
N SER A 476 -0.21 -9.48 -31.54
CA SER A 476 1.14 -10.01 -31.83
C SER A 476 1.57 -11.12 -30.87
N TYR A 477 1.20 -11.02 -29.59
CA TYR A 477 1.77 -11.84 -28.52
C TYR A 477 0.73 -12.45 -27.57
N GLY A 478 -0.56 -12.17 -27.76
CA GLY A 478 -1.62 -12.67 -26.87
C GLY A 478 -1.61 -12.06 -25.47
N LEU A 479 -0.98 -10.89 -25.27
CA LEU A 479 -0.93 -10.24 -23.96
C LEU A 479 -2.31 -9.77 -23.51
N ILE A 480 -2.54 -9.77 -22.19
CA ILE A 480 -3.84 -9.49 -21.57
C ILE A 480 -3.79 -8.27 -20.63
N PRO A 481 -4.79 -7.37 -20.63
CA PRO A 481 -4.95 -6.35 -19.59
C PRO A 481 -5.39 -6.96 -18.25
N ILE A 482 -4.85 -6.45 -17.13
CA ILE A 482 -5.15 -6.89 -15.76
C ILE A 482 -5.67 -5.78 -14.85
N MET A 483 -5.31 -4.52 -15.13
CA MET A 483 -5.82 -3.34 -14.42
C MET A 483 -5.98 -2.17 -15.40
N ALA A 484 -6.99 -1.33 -15.22
CA ALA A 484 -7.29 -0.19 -16.08
C ALA A 484 -7.30 1.13 -15.32
N GLU A 485 -6.90 2.22 -15.99
CA GLU A 485 -6.97 3.58 -15.45
C GLU A 485 -8.41 4.12 -15.45
N ILE A 486 -8.80 4.77 -14.37
CA ILE A 486 -10.02 5.59 -14.32
C ILE A 486 -9.63 7.06 -14.23
N TYR A 487 -10.26 7.87 -15.07
CA TYR A 487 -10.06 9.32 -15.12
C TYR A 487 -11.23 10.05 -14.45
N ASN A 488 -11.98 10.88 -15.17
CA ASN A 488 -13.11 11.65 -14.67
C ASN A 488 -14.49 11.02 -14.93
N LEU A 489 -14.51 9.73 -15.28
CA LEU A 489 -15.71 8.98 -15.66
C LEU A 489 -15.81 7.73 -14.77
N PRO A 490 -17.02 7.20 -14.48
CA PRO A 490 -17.18 6.12 -13.51
C PRO A 490 -16.63 4.77 -13.99
N GLU A 491 -16.57 4.53 -15.29
CA GLU A 491 -16.01 3.32 -15.88
C GLU A 491 -14.69 3.65 -16.63
N PRO A 492 -13.83 2.66 -16.91
CA PRO A 492 -12.53 2.88 -17.57
C PRO A 492 -12.66 3.17 -19.08
N TYR A 493 -13.23 4.34 -19.40
CA TYR A 493 -13.28 4.87 -20.76
C TYR A 493 -12.98 6.37 -20.80
N TYR A 494 -12.62 6.86 -21.98
CA TYR A 494 -12.50 8.27 -22.31
C TYR A 494 -13.06 8.56 -23.70
N TYR A 495 -13.22 9.84 -24.03
CA TYR A 495 -13.66 10.29 -25.34
C TYR A 495 -12.47 10.84 -26.13
N ALA A 496 -12.27 10.33 -27.34
CA ALA A 496 -11.33 10.89 -28.31
C ALA A 496 -11.97 12.12 -28.96
N VAL A 497 -11.25 13.25 -28.98
CA VAL A 497 -11.74 14.53 -29.47
C VAL A 497 -10.73 15.20 -30.41
N ALA A 498 -11.23 16.02 -31.33
CA ALA A 498 -10.42 16.93 -32.13
C ALA A 498 -10.55 18.34 -31.56
N VAL A 499 -9.43 18.91 -31.10
CA VAL A 499 -9.35 20.22 -30.46
C VAL A 499 -8.77 21.22 -31.43
N VAL A 500 -9.40 22.40 -31.52
CA VAL A 500 -8.94 23.55 -32.32
C VAL A 500 -8.89 24.80 -31.47
N LYS A 501 -8.15 25.81 -31.92
CA LYS A 501 -8.20 27.14 -31.34
C LYS A 501 -9.51 27.81 -31.74
N GLN A 502 -10.21 28.43 -30.79
CA GLN A 502 -11.45 29.16 -31.04
C GLN A 502 -11.26 30.25 -32.12
N ARG A 503 -10.10 30.92 -32.11
CA ARG A 503 -9.76 31.96 -33.10
C ARG A 503 -9.57 31.46 -34.53
N ASP A 504 -9.33 30.16 -34.74
CA ASP A 504 -9.25 29.58 -36.08
C ASP A 504 -10.65 29.18 -36.52
N ASN A 505 -11.32 30.05 -37.27
CA ASN A 505 -12.67 29.79 -37.79
C ASN A 505 -12.68 29.01 -39.12
N SER A 506 -11.52 28.57 -39.60
CA SER A 506 -11.36 27.96 -40.93
C SER A 506 -11.16 26.45 -40.90
N SER A 507 -10.88 25.89 -39.71
CA SER A 507 -10.75 24.46 -39.48
C SER A 507 -12.08 23.86 -39.04
N GLU A 508 -12.54 22.87 -39.81
CA GLU A 508 -13.74 22.06 -39.55
C GLU A 508 -13.38 20.59 -39.76
N LEU A 509 -14.05 19.66 -39.05
CA LEU A 509 -13.70 18.23 -39.11
C LEU A 509 -13.79 17.66 -40.54
N ILE A 510 -14.72 18.19 -41.33
CA ILE A 510 -14.98 17.78 -42.71
C ILE A 510 -13.94 18.35 -43.70
N TYR A 511 -13.27 19.45 -43.35
CA TYR A 511 -12.36 20.20 -44.20
C TYR A 511 -10.95 20.31 -43.59
N LEU A 512 -10.36 19.17 -43.23
CA LEU A 512 -9.01 19.09 -42.67
C LEU A 512 -7.89 18.91 -43.71
N LYS A 513 -8.24 18.87 -45.01
CA LYS A 513 -7.26 18.74 -46.09
C LYS A 513 -6.28 19.92 -46.06
N ASN A 514 -4.99 19.62 -46.20
CA ASN A 514 -3.88 20.57 -46.14
C ASN A 514 -3.78 21.37 -44.82
N ARG A 515 -4.40 20.89 -43.74
CA ARG A 515 -4.22 21.45 -42.40
C ARG A 515 -3.01 20.84 -41.71
N ASN A 516 -2.54 21.56 -40.70
CA ASN A 516 -1.46 21.11 -39.83
C ASN A 516 -2.06 20.36 -38.64
N THR A 517 -1.58 19.16 -38.34
CA THR A 517 -2.19 18.29 -37.32
C THR A 517 -1.19 17.84 -36.26
N CYS A 518 -1.68 17.70 -35.03
CA CYS A 518 -0.92 17.21 -33.89
C CYS A 518 -1.54 15.90 -33.39
N HIS A 519 -0.74 14.85 -33.32
CA HIS A 519 -1.17 13.51 -32.95
C HIS A 519 -0.41 13.03 -31.71
N THR A 520 -1.06 12.24 -30.86
CA THR A 520 -0.40 11.68 -29.66
C THR A 520 0.73 10.70 -30.00
N GLY A 521 0.60 10.00 -31.12
CA GLY A 521 1.54 8.98 -31.60
C GLY A 521 0.87 8.08 -32.63
N VAL A 522 1.66 7.54 -33.55
CA VAL A 522 1.13 6.61 -34.57
C VAL A 522 0.61 5.33 -33.90
N GLY A 523 -0.57 4.89 -34.33
CA GLY A 523 -1.28 3.74 -33.74
C GLY A 523 -1.97 4.01 -32.40
N HIS A 524 -1.85 5.21 -31.82
CA HIS A 524 -2.57 5.58 -30.62
C HIS A 524 -4.07 5.74 -30.91
N ALA A 525 -4.92 5.45 -29.93
CA ALA A 525 -6.35 5.40 -30.15
C ALA A 525 -6.95 6.80 -30.40
N ALA A 526 -6.74 7.73 -29.46
CA ALA A 526 -7.27 9.09 -29.56
C ALA A 526 -6.61 9.89 -30.69
N GLY A 527 -5.29 9.76 -30.80
CA GLY A 527 -4.48 10.58 -31.69
C GLY A 527 -4.40 10.08 -33.12
N TRP A 528 -4.64 8.80 -33.41
CA TRP A 528 -4.41 8.23 -34.75
C TRP A 528 -5.58 7.37 -35.23
N VAL A 529 -5.91 6.29 -34.52
CA VAL A 529 -6.86 5.27 -34.99
C VAL A 529 -8.27 5.84 -35.13
N ILE A 530 -8.81 6.47 -34.08
CA ILE A 530 -10.15 7.03 -34.13
C ILE A 530 -10.30 8.13 -35.19
N PRO A 531 -9.45 9.19 -35.25
CA PRO A 531 -9.61 10.23 -36.25
C PRO A 531 -9.43 9.73 -37.69
N LEU A 532 -8.48 8.85 -37.95
CA LEU A 532 -8.28 8.30 -39.30
C LEU A 532 -9.40 7.34 -39.70
N SER A 533 -9.90 6.51 -38.79
CA SER A 533 -11.07 5.66 -39.09
C SER A 533 -12.30 6.49 -39.45
N TRP A 534 -12.49 7.63 -38.78
CA TRP A 534 -13.60 8.53 -39.12
C TRP A 534 -13.40 9.17 -40.49
N LEU A 535 -12.18 9.62 -40.81
CA LEU A 535 -11.86 10.22 -42.10
C LEU A 535 -11.98 9.24 -43.27
N LEU A 536 -11.47 8.01 -43.11
CA LEU A 536 -11.57 6.94 -44.10
C LEU A 536 -13.02 6.47 -44.26
N GLY A 537 -13.72 6.22 -43.16
CA GLY A 537 -15.10 5.73 -43.18
C GLY A 537 -16.12 6.73 -43.73
N ASN A 538 -15.78 8.02 -43.77
CA ASN A 538 -16.59 9.07 -44.41
C ASN A 538 -16.02 9.52 -45.76
N GLU A 539 -15.09 8.75 -46.35
CA GLU A 539 -14.48 9.00 -47.67
C GLU A 539 -13.84 10.40 -47.79
N ARG A 540 -13.40 10.98 -46.66
CA ARG A 540 -12.70 12.28 -46.62
C ARG A 540 -11.25 12.15 -47.04
N VAL A 541 -10.67 10.99 -46.77
CA VAL A 541 -9.31 10.60 -47.15
C VAL A 541 -9.41 9.37 -48.05
N ARG A 542 -8.52 9.28 -49.04
CA ARG A 542 -8.44 8.09 -49.90
C ARG A 542 -7.88 6.92 -49.10
N ASP A 543 -8.53 5.77 -49.25
CA ASP A 543 -7.99 4.51 -48.78
C ASP A 543 -6.89 4.03 -49.73
N TYR A 544 -5.75 3.62 -49.18
CA TYR A 544 -4.57 3.16 -49.89
C TYR A 544 -4.20 1.75 -49.42
N ASP A 545 -5.14 0.82 -49.57
CA ASP A 545 -4.99 -0.57 -49.14
C ASP A 545 -4.43 -0.65 -47.71
N CYS A 546 -5.02 0.17 -46.82
CA CYS A 546 -4.75 0.15 -45.38
C CYS A 546 -3.40 0.71 -44.96
N ASP A 547 -2.78 1.51 -45.82
CA ASP A 547 -1.68 2.39 -45.47
C ASP A 547 -2.24 3.73 -44.94
N SER A 548 -2.64 3.73 -43.67
CA SER A 548 -3.13 4.95 -43.02
C SER A 548 -2.07 6.05 -42.92
N SER A 549 -0.79 5.68 -42.90
CA SER A 549 0.34 6.61 -42.92
C SER A 549 0.36 7.38 -44.24
N ARG A 550 0.22 6.69 -45.38
CA ARG A 550 0.09 7.32 -46.70
C ARG A 550 -1.16 8.17 -46.82
N ALA A 551 -2.30 7.63 -46.36
CA ALA A 551 -3.57 8.33 -46.36
C ALA A 551 -3.48 9.67 -45.61
N ALA A 552 -2.84 9.68 -44.43
CA ALA A 552 -2.56 10.88 -43.65
C ALA A 552 -1.57 11.82 -44.37
N ALA A 553 -0.48 11.27 -44.93
CA ALA A 553 0.56 12.05 -45.60
C ALA A 553 0.06 12.80 -46.84
N GLU A 554 -0.80 12.20 -47.64
CA GLU A 554 -1.37 12.86 -48.83
C GLU A 554 -2.49 13.86 -48.49
N TYR A 555 -3.07 13.77 -47.29
CA TYR A 555 -4.19 14.60 -46.89
C TYR A 555 -3.80 15.80 -46.03
N PHE A 556 -2.88 15.64 -45.08
CA PHE A 556 -2.41 16.71 -44.19
C PHE A 556 -1.19 17.42 -44.78
N SER A 557 -1.01 18.71 -44.44
CA SER A 557 0.13 19.47 -44.96
C SER A 557 1.42 19.22 -44.18
N LYS A 558 1.37 19.37 -42.86
CA LYS A 558 2.47 19.11 -41.93
C LYS A 558 1.89 18.55 -40.65
N SER A 559 2.60 17.65 -39.99
CA SER A 559 2.13 17.10 -38.72
C SER A 559 3.25 16.95 -37.71
N CYS A 560 2.86 16.74 -36.46
CA CYS A 560 3.68 15.95 -35.55
C CYS A 560 2.95 14.64 -35.25
N ALA A 561 3.47 13.55 -35.82
CA ALA A 561 2.99 12.19 -35.64
C ALA A 561 4.14 11.31 -35.13
N PRO A 562 4.43 11.32 -33.81
CA PRO A 562 5.54 10.56 -33.25
C PRO A 562 5.46 9.07 -33.59
N GLY A 563 6.56 8.52 -34.11
CA GLY A 563 6.67 7.12 -34.52
C GLY A 563 6.41 6.83 -36.00
N ILE A 564 5.99 7.81 -36.81
CA ILE A 564 5.70 7.60 -38.24
C ILE A 564 6.91 7.13 -39.05
N LEU A 565 8.12 7.53 -38.63
CA LEU A 565 9.37 7.12 -39.25
C LEU A 565 9.88 5.76 -38.75
N SER A 566 9.25 5.19 -37.73
CA SER A 566 9.69 3.95 -37.10
C SER A 566 9.37 2.74 -37.99
N PRO A 567 10.29 1.77 -38.17
CA PRO A 567 10.10 0.61 -39.03
C PRO A 567 8.84 -0.21 -38.74
N GLU A 568 8.37 -0.20 -37.50
CA GLU A 568 7.21 -0.95 -37.02
C GLU A 568 5.87 -0.46 -37.62
N PHE A 569 5.86 0.75 -38.17
CA PHE A 569 4.70 1.40 -38.80
C PHE A 569 4.93 1.67 -40.30
N ARG A 570 6.01 1.13 -40.88
CA ARG A 570 6.25 1.17 -42.32
C ARG A 570 5.49 0.03 -43.00
N TYR A 571 4.58 0.37 -43.90
CA TYR A 571 3.94 -0.60 -44.77
C TYR A 571 4.89 -0.94 -45.93
N ASN A 572 5.38 -2.17 -45.99
CA ASN A 572 6.28 -2.64 -47.06
C ASN A 572 5.47 -3.02 -48.30
N TYR A 573 4.99 -2.05 -49.07
CA TYR A 573 4.43 -2.30 -50.39
C TYR A 573 5.57 -2.35 -51.44
N TYR A 574 5.76 -3.52 -52.05
CA TYR A 574 6.56 -3.78 -53.27
C TYR A 574 7.72 -2.82 -53.58
N GLY A 575 8.75 -2.81 -52.72
CA GLY A 575 10.09 -2.34 -53.10
C GLY A 575 10.28 -0.82 -53.27
N GLN A 576 9.29 0.01 -52.93
CA GLN A 576 9.46 1.47 -52.91
C GLN A 576 10.09 1.91 -51.58
N LYS A 577 11.35 2.36 -51.66
CA LYS A 577 12.22 2.72 -50.52
C LYS A 577 12.20 4.22 -50.21
N ASP A 578 11.14 4.93 -50.55
CA ASP A 578 11.14 6.40 -50.51
C ASP A 578 10.71 6.92 -49.14
N TYR A 579 11.62 6.77 -48.17
CA TYR A 579 11.59 7.35 -46.82
C TYR A 579 11.23 8.85 -46.78
N TRP A 580 11.45 9.56 -47.89
CA TRP A 580 11.18 10.99 -48.02
C TRP A 580 9.68 11.33 -48.05
N GLU A 581 8.81 10.38 -48.41
CA GLU A 581 7.38 10.63 -48.70
C GLU A 581 6.53 10.97 -47.46
N TYR A 582 6.97 10.61 -46.25
CA TYR A 582 6.23 10.85 -44.98
C TYR A 582 6.92 11.82 -44.02
N SER A 583 8.04 12.43 -44.43
CA SER A 583 8.88 13.27 -43.58
C SER A 583 8.14 14.48 -43.00
N HIS A 584 7.21 15.06 -43.77
CA HIS A 584 6.39 16.20 -43.35
C HIS A 584 5.41 15.88 -42.22
N LEU A 585 5.13 14.61 -41.95
CA LEU A 585 4.35 14.20 -40.78
C LEU A 585 5.12 14.31 -39.46
N CYS A 586 6.42 14.62 -39.52
CA CYS A 586 7.25 14.97 -38.36
C CYS A 586 7.63 16.45 -38.31
N ASP A 587 7.35 17.26 -39.34
CA ASP A 587 7.81 18.65 -39.47
C ASP A 587 7.46 19.55 -38.28
N LEU A 588 6.38 19.26 -37.56
CA LEU A 588 5.95 20.04 -36.40
C LEU A 588 6.48 19.49 -35.08
N CYS A 589 7.17 18.35 -35.06
CA CYS A 589 7.72 17.77 -33.85
C CYS A 589 8.90 18.58 -33.32
N HIS A 590 9.14 18.52 -32.01
CA HIS A 590 10.06 19.40 -31.31
C HIS A 590 11.33 18.70 -30.80
N GLY A 591 11.36 17.37 -30.81
CA GLY A 591 12.54 16.58 -30.47
C GLY A 591 13.77 16.92 -31.33
N THR A 592 14.95 16.52 -30.89
CA THR A 592 16.20 16.81 -31.61
C THR A 592 17.06 15.56 -31.77
N GLY A 593 17.87 15.51 -32.83
CA GLY A 593 18.80 14.41 -33.07
C GLY A 593 18.09 13.04 -33.14
N GLN A 594 18.44 12.14 -32.22
CA GLN A 594 17.84 10.79 -32.14
C GLN A 594 16.45 10.77 -31.49
N ASP A 595 16.06 11.86 -30.83
CA ASP A 595 14.77 12.00 -30.14
C ASP A 595 13.74 12.74 -31.01
N TYR A 596 14.10 13.14 -32.24
CA TYR A 596 13.17 13.78 -33.17
C TYR A 596 12.08 12.79 -33.62
N CYS A 597 10.82 13.13 -33.37
CA CYS A 597 9.65 12.38 -33.82
C CYS A 597 9.61 10.92 -33.32
N VAL A 598 10.28 10.62 -32.19
CA VAL A 598 10.27 9.28 -31.58
C VAL A 598 8.98 9.03 -30.81
N ARG A 599 8.51 7.78 -30.81
CA ARG A 599 7.27 7.37 -30.13
C ARG A 599 7.47 7.09 -28.64
N ASN A 600 8.00 8.06 -27.90
CA ASN A 600 8.14 8.03 -26.44
C ASN A 600 8.33 9.45 -25.87
N HIS A 601 8.39 9.59 -24.54
CA HIS A 601 8.54 10.88 -23.85
C HIS A 601 9.90 11.60 -24.02
N MET A 602 10.77 11.15 -24.92
CA MET A 602 11.92 11.97 -25.36
C MET A 602 11.51 13.01 -26.40
N GLU A 603 10.39 12.81 -27.10
CA GLU A 603 9.77 13.81 -27.96
C GLU A 603 8.78 14.66 -27.15
N ASP A 604 9.01 15.97 -27.11
CA ASP A 604 8.21 16.93 -26.33
C ASP A 604 6.73 16.96 -26.75
N TYR A 605 6.44 16.65 -28.02
CA TYR A 605 5.08 16.61 -28.56
C TYR A 605 4.44 15.21 -28.56
N PHE A 606 5.03 14.25 -27.86
CA PHE A 606 4.47 12.92 -27.67
C PHE A 606 3.35 12.87 -26.61
N GLY A 607 2.38 11.98 -26.82
CA GLY A 607 1.27 11.75 -25.91
C GLY A 607 0.19 12.84 -25.96
N ASN A 608 -0.80 12.75 -25.07
CA ASN A 608 -1.93 13.68 -25.03
C ASN A 608 -1.48 15.12 -24.75
N THR A 609 -0.66 15.30 -23.72
CA THR A 609 -0.14 16.62 -23.34
C THR A 609 0.75 17.21 -24.43
N GLY A 610 1.62 16.41 -25.04
CA GLY A 610 2.50 16.84 -26.13
C GLY A 610 1.74 17.24 -27.40
N ALA A 611 0.73 16.47 -27.80
CA ALA A 611 -0.10 16.81 -28.96
C ALA A 611 -0.88 18.12 -28.75
N PHE A 612 -1.37 18.38 -27.53
CA PHE A 612 -1.98 19.66 -27.20
C PHE A 612 -0.95 20.80 -27.21
N ARG A 613 0.26 20.57 -26.68
CA ARG A 613 1.36 21.54 -26.74
C ARG A 613 1.74 21.90 -28.19
N CYS A 614 1.77 20.92 -29.10
CA CYS A 614 1.93 21.12 -30.53
C CYS A 614 0.85 22.05 -31.14
N LEU A 615 -0.40 21.94 -30.69
CA LEU A 615 -1.46 22.87 -31.09
C LEU A 615 -1.17 24.29 -30.55
N VAL A 616 -0.72 24.41 -29.30
CA VAL A 616 -0.46 25.71 -28.68
C VAL A 616 0.68 26.46 -29.38
N GLU A 617 1.87 25.87 -29.44
CA GLU A 617 3.10 26.54 -29.86
C GLU A 617 3.74 25.94 -31.13
N GLY A 618 3.43 24.69 -31.48
CA GLY A 618 4.01 23.96 -32.62
C GLY A 618 3.42 24.26 -34.00
N GLY A 619 2.49 25.22 -34.11
CA GLY A 619 1.90 25.62 -35.39
C GLY A 619 0.85 24.64 -35.95
N GLY A 620 0.34 23.72 -35.13
CA GLY A 620 -0.82 22.89 -35.46
C GLY A 620 -2.12 23.70 -35.56
N HIS A 621 -3.04 23.26 -36.41
CA HIS A 621 -4.41 23.77 -36.48
C HIS A 621 -5.37 22.91 -35.65
N VAL A 622 -5.15 21.60 -35.64
CA VAL A 622 -5.98 20.62 -34.92
C VAL A 622 -5.10 19.67 -34.11
N ALA A 623 -5.47 19.38 -32.86
CA ALA A 623 -4.89 18.30 -32.07
C ALA A 623 -5.93 17.21 -31.80
N PHE A 624 -5.52 15.96 -32.01
CA PHE A 624 -6.33 14.79 -31.68
C PHE A 624 -5.88 14.21 -30.34
N VAL A 625 -6.72 14.33 -29.31
CA VAL A 625 -6.39 14.03 -27.90
C VAL A 625 -7.59 13.47 -27.14
N LYS A 626 -7.40 13.05 -25.89
CA LYS A 626 -8.50 12.73 -24.96
C LYS A 626 -9.24 13.99 -24.49
N HIS A 627 -10.52 13.85 -24.11
CA HIS A 627 -11.36 14.97 -23.66
C HIS A 627 -10.87 15.67 -22.38
N THR A 628 -10.03 15.03 -21.57
CA THR A 628 -9.50 15.64 -20.34
C THR A 628 -8.33 16.58 -20.60
N THR A 629 -7.63 16.45 -21.74
CA THR A 629 -6.34 17.09 -21.98
C THR A 629 -6.38 18.60 -21.86
N VAL A 630 -7.40 19.26 -22.41
CA VAL A 630 -7.50 20.72 -22.31
C VAL A 630 -7.66 21.16 -20.86
N TYR A 631 -8.48 20.44 -20.07
CA TYR A 631 -8.67 20.74 -18.65
C TYR A 631 -7.44 20.46 -17.79
N GLU A 632 -6.58 19.53 -18.19
CA GLU A 632 -5.33 19.23 -17.49
C GLU A 632 -4.27 20.32 -17.73
N ASN A 633 -4.34 21.01 -18.88
CA ASN A 633 -3.30 21.92 -19.33
C ASN A 633 -3.68 23.41 -19.28
N CYS A 634 -4.96 23.75 -19.13
CA CYS A 634 -5.43 25.14 -19.11
C CYS A 634 -5.85 25.60 -17.70
N ASP A 635 -6.30 26.85 -17.61
CA ASP A 635 -6.89 27.46 -16.41
C ASP A 635 -5.95 27.43 -15.18
N GLY A 636 -4.65 27.56 -15.42
CA GLY A 636 -3.61 27.63 -14.38
C GLY A 636 -3.28 26.30 -13.69
N LYS A 637 -3.85 25.17 -14.14
CA LYS A 637 -3.52 23.85 -13.58
C LYS A 637 -2.11 23.39 -13.93
N ARG A 638 -1.68 23.69 -15.15
CA ARG A 638 -0.31 23.46 -15.61
C ARG A 638 0.48 24.78 -15.55
N LYS A 639 1.64 24.76 -14.92
CA LYS A 639 2.43 25.97 -14.58
C LYS A 639 3.56 26.26 -15.58
N GLU A 640 3.78 25.35 -16.51
CA GLU A 640 4.79 25.46 -17.55
C GLU A 640 4.53 26.67 -18.46
N TRP A 641 5.61 27.25 -18.98
CA TRP A 641 5.58 28.48 -19.79
C TRP A 641 4.57 28.44 -20.94
N TRP A 642 4.50 27.33 -21.66
CA TRP A 642 3.64 27.18 -22.84
C TRP A 642 2.15 27.14 -22.48
N ALA A 643 1.81 26.69 -21.26
CA ALA A 643 0.45 26.43 -20.80
C ALA A 643 -0.11 27.53 -19.86
N ARG A 644 0.76 28.28 -19.18
CA ARG A 644 0.40 29.23 -18.10
C ARG A 644 -0.68 30.27 -18.44
N ASN A 645 -0.76 30.65 -19.73
CA ASN A 645 -1.66 31.70 -20.23
C ASN A 645 -2.78 31.13 -21.12
N GLN A 646 -3.01 29.81 -21.10
CA GLN A 646 -4.06 29.18 -21.89
C GLN A 646 -5.34 29.03 -21.06
N LEU A 647 -6.47 29.50 -21.60
CA LEU A 647 -7.78 29.32 -21.00
C LEU A 647 -8.53 28.21 -21.73
N THR A 648 -9.34 27.43 -21.02
CA THR A 648 -10.17 26.39 -21.66
C THR A 648 -11.11 26.99 -22.72
N SER A 649 -11.53 28.24 -22.56
CA SER A 649 -12.36 28.98 -23.52
C SER A 649 -11.68 29.28 -24.85
N ASP A 650 -10.34 29.25 -24.90
CA ASP A 650 -9.58 29.55 -26.12
C ASP A 650 -9.63 28.40 -27.14
N TYR A 651 -10.29 27.30 -26.78
CA TYR A 651 -10.35 26.06 -27.55
C TYR A 651 -11.78 25.55 -27.72
N GLU A 652 -12.00 24.86 -28.83
CA GLU A 652 -13.27 24.23 -29.19
C GLU A 652 -13.05 22.81 -29.71
N LEU A 653 -14.12 22.03 -29.70
CA LEU A 653 -14.17 20.68 -30.23
C LEU A 653 -14.75 20.70 -31.65
N LEU A 654 -14.18 19.90 -32.53
CA LEU A 654 -14.77 19.63 -33.84
C LEU A 654 -15.66 18.38 -33.77
N CYS A 655 -16.92 18.55 -34.18
CA CYS A 655 -17.96 17.53 -34.04
C CYS A 655 -18.15 16.73 -35.35
N ARG A 656 -18.65 15.50 -35.22
CA ARG A 656 -18.90 14.59 -36.36
C ARG A 656 -19.96 15.12 -37.34
N ASP A 657 -20.86 15.98 -36.87
CA ASP A 657 -21.90 16.64 -37.68
C ASP A 657 -21.39 17.87 -38.44
N GLY A 658 -20.09 18.21 -38.32
CA GLY A 658 -19.47 19.38 -38.92
C GLY A 658 -19.57 20.65 -38.06
N THR A 659 -20.28 20.59 -36.93
CA THR A 659 -20.38 21.73 -36.01
C THR A 659 -19.17 21.84 -35.09
N ARG A 660 -19.12 22.94 -34.34
CA ARG A 660 -18.13 23.18 -33.29
C ARG A 660 -18.84 23.28 -31.95
N ALA A 661 -18.21 22.76 -30.91
CA ALA A 661 -18.77 22.81 -29.56
C ALA A 661 -17.72 23.23 -28.53
N PRO A 662 -18.13 23.86 -27.42
CA PRO A 662 -17.23 24.10 -26.29
C PRO A 662 -16.66 22.80 -25.71
N ILE A 663 -15.46 22.86 -25.13
CA ILE A 663 -14.77 21.70 -24.53
C ILE A 663 -15.64 20.92 -23.52
N ARG A 664 -16.56 21.59 -22.81
CA ARG A 664 -17.50 20.97 -21.84
C ARG A 664 -18.48 19.99 -22.48
N GLN A 665 -18.74 20.10 -23.77
CA GLN A 665 -19.72 19.29 -24.49
C GLN A 665 -19.13 18.02 -25.12
N TYR A 666 -17.95 17.58 -24.67
CA TYR A 666 -17.27 16.37 -25.18
C TYR A 666 -18.16 15.12 -25.22
N LYS A 667 -19.13 14.99 -24.30
CA LYS A 667 -20.08 13.86 -24.31
C LYS A 667 -20.96 13.82 -25.58
N HIS A 668 -21.24 14.98 -26.17
CA HIS A 668 -22.08 15.12 -27.37
C HIS A 668 -21.24 15.37 -28.62
N CYS A 669 -20.05 15.98 -28.46
CA CYS A 669 -19.11 16.29 -29.53
C CYS A 669 -17.79 15.54 -29.32
N HIS A 670 -17.68 14.34 -29.88
CA HIS A 670 -16.47 13.52 -29.85
C HIS A 670 -16.34 12.66 -31.11
N LEU A 671 -15.12 12.18 -31.36
CA LEU A 671 -14.81 11.31 -32.49
C LEU A 671 -14.96 9.83 -32.17
N GLY A 672 -15.00 9.43 -30.90
CA GLY A 672 -15.24 8.05 -30.49
C GLY A 672 -15.09 7.85 -28.99
N LYS A 673 -15.72 6.80 -28.45
CA LYS A 673 -15.50 6.32 -27.07
C LYS A 673 -14.41 5.26 -27.11
N VAL A 674 -13.44 5.34 -26.21
CA VAL A 674 -12.26 4.46 -26.18
C VAL A 674 -12.04 3.97 -24.77
N LYS A 675 -11.61 2.71 -24.63
CA LYS A 675 -11.23 2.13 -23.33
C LYS A 675 -9.94 2.77 -22.80
N SER A 676 -9.87 2.96 -21.49
CA SER A 676 -8.72 3.55 -20.83
C SER A 676 -7.45 2.75 -21.03
N ASN A 677 -6.31 3.37 -20.73
CA ASN A 677 -5.04 2.65 -20.67
C ASN A 677 -5.11 1.55 -19.61
N ALA A 678 -4.39 0.47 -19.84
CA ALA A 678 -4.37 -0.69 -18.98
C ALA A 678 -2.95 -1.21 -18.76
N VAL A 679 -2.73 -1.79 -17.58
CA VAL A 679 -1.58 -2.62 -17.26
C VAL A 679 -1.77 -3.94 -17.97
N ILE A 680 -0.83 -4.32 -18.83
CA ILE A 680 -0.84 -5.60 -19.55
C ILE A 680 0.21 -6.57 -18.99
N THR A 681 -0.03 -7.86 -19.16
CA THR A 681 0.91 -8.92 -18.77
C THR A 681 0.81 -10.16 -19.69
N ASN A 682 1.68 -11.14 -19.47
CA ASN A 682 1.68 -12.41 -20.20
C ASN A 682 0.65 -13.38 -19.57
N PRO A 683 -0.32 -13.91 -20.34
CA PRO A 683 -1.31 -14.85 -19.82
C PRO A 683 -0.72 -16.21 -19.40
N SER A 684 0.53 -16.51 -19.77
CA SER A 684 1.22 -17.75 -19.39
C SER A 684 1.67 -17.76 -17.93
N PHE A 685 1.60 -16.62 -17.24
CA PHE A 685 1.89 -16.53 -15.81
C PHE A 685 0.80 -17.20 -14.96
N SER A 686 1.20 -17.77 -13.82
CA SER A 686 0.24 -18.35 -12.89
C SER A 686 -0.71 -17.30 -12.34
N GLU A 687 -1.93 -17.71 -11.99
CA GLU A 687 -2.94 -16.84 -11.39
C GLU A 687 -2.40 -16.13 -10.13
N GLU A 688 -1.66 -16.86 -9.29
CA GLU A 688 -0.98 -16.33 -8.10
C GLU A 688 0.00 -15.20 -8.44
N ARG A 689 0.76 -15.34 -9.54
CA ARG A 689 1.69 -14.31 -10.00
C ARG A 689 0.95 -13.06 -10.47
N ILE A 690 -0.10 -13.24 -11.28
CA ILE A 690 -0.92 -12.13 -11.79
C ILE A 690 -1.60 -11.41 -10.62
N ASN A 691 -2.19 -12.15 -9.68
CA ASN A 691 -2.84 -11.59 -8.49
C ASN A 691 -1.83 -10.86 -7.59
N SER A 692 -0.59 -11.35 -7.48
CA SER A 692 0.48 -10.65 -6.76
C SER A 692 0.82 -9.29 -7.39
N TYR A 693 0.84 -9.19 -8.72
CA TYR A 693 1.06 -7.92 -9.43
C TYR A 693 -0.12 -6.95 -9.25
N ILE A 694 -1.36 -7.46 -9.35
CA ILE A 694 -2.58 -6.67 -9.10
C ILE A 694 -2.57 -6.13 -7.66
N ASN A 695 -2.29 -6.99 -6.68
CA ASN A 695 -2.27 -6.61 -5.27
C ASN A 695 -1.18 -5.56 -5.02
N LEU A 696 0.04 -5.75 -5.52
CA LEU A 696 1.11 -4.76 -5.40
C LEU A 696 0.67 -3.38 -5.91
N LEU A 697 0.01 -3.30 -7.06
CA LEU A 697 -0.49 -2.04 -7.61
C LEU A 697 -1.68 -1.47 -6.82
N LYS A 698 -2.54 -2.31 -6.22
CA LYS A 698 -3.59 -1.88 -5.27
C LYS A 698 -3.00 -1.22 -4.03
N TYR A 699 -2.01 -1.86 -3.39
CA TYR A 699 -1.33 -1.27 -2.24
C TYR A 699 -0.55 0.00 -2.64
N ALA A 700 0.12 -0.03 -3.80
CA ALA A 700 0.84 1.13 -4.33
C ALA A 700 -0.08 2.36 -4.47
N GLN A 701 -1.28 2.21 -5.07
CA GLN A 701 -2.21 3.33 -5.19
C GLN A 701 -2.84 3.74 -3.85
N GLN A 702 -3.01 2.81 -2.90
CA GLN A 702 -3.54 3.16 -1.57
C GLN A 702 -2.58 4.11 -0.83
N TYR A 703 -1.28 3.86 -0.91
CA TYR A 703 -0.26 4.71 -0.29
C TYR A 703 0.11 5.94 -1.11
N TYR A 704 0.16 5.81 -2.44
CA TYR A 704 0.78 6.80 -3.34
C TYR A 704 -0.14 7.30 -4.47
N GLY A 705 -1.42 6.92 -4.47
CA GLY A 705 -2.40 7.36 -5.46
C GLY A 705 -2.99 8.75 -5.19
N GLN A 706 -2.83 9.27 -3.97
CA GLN A 706 -3.29 10.62 -3.65
C GLN A 706 -2.54 11.67 -4.46
N LYS A 707 -3.29 12.66 -4.98
CA LYS A 707 -2.74 13.78 -5.77
C LYS A 707 -2.30 14.94 -4.88
N VAL A 708 -1.51 14.65 -3.85
CA VAL A 708 -0.91 15.69 -3.00
C VAL A 708 0.52 15.90 -3.47
N LEU A 709 0.81 17.13 -3.90
CA LEU A 709 2.18 17.54 -4.20
C LEU A 709 2.90 17.76 -2.88
N ASP A 710 3.60 16.71 -2.41
CA ASP A 710 4.62 16.83 -1.38
C ASP A 710 5.98 16.48 -2.00
N GLU A 711 6.91 17.43 -1.95
CA GLU A 711 8.27 17.31 -2.52
C GLU A 711 9.05 16.12 -1.96
N PHE A 712 8.69 15.66 -0.75
CA PHE A 712 9.33 14.54 -0.07
C PHE A 712 8.62 13.20 -0.31
N SER A 713 7.45 13.21 -0.93
CA SER A 713 6.66 12.01 -1.19
C SER A 713 6.72 11.58 -2.66
N PHE A 714 6.44 10.30 -2.91
CA PHE A 714 6.25 9.78 -4.25
C PHE A 714 4.75 9.78 -4.59
N SER A 715 4.38 10.26 -5.77
CA SER A 715 3.01 10.22 -6.27
C SER A 715 2.95 9.39 -7.56
N MET A 716 2.05 8.40 -7.58
CA MET A 716 1.94 7.46 -8.70
C MET A 716 1.35 8.12 -9.95
N PHE A 717 0.31 8.95 -9.78
CA PHE A 717 -0.46 9.60 -10.85
C PHE A 717 -0.08 11.06 -11.09
N ILE A 718 1.12 11.48 -10.69
CA ILE A 718 1.67 12.80 -10.99
C ILE A 718 3.05 12.61 -11.61
N SER A 719 3.36 13.41 -12.64
CA SER A 719 4.64 13.40 -13.33
C SER A 719 5.42 14.70 -13.02
N ASP A 720 6.75 14.58 -12.97
CA ASP A 720 7.63 15.72 -12.73
C ASP A 720 7.73 16.59 -13.98
N ALA A 721 7.51 17.90 -13.84
CA ALA A 721 7.69 18.86 -14.93
C ALA A 721 9.13 18.82 -15.49
N PRO A 722 9.34 19.04 -16.80
CA PRO A 722 8.35 19.45 -17.81
C PRO A 722 7.57 18.29 -18.45
N HIS A 723 7.75 17.05 -17.97
CA HIS A 723 7.15 15.86 -18.56
C HIS A 723 5.78 15.57 -17.98
N ALA A 724 4.93 14.92 -18.77
CA ALA A 724 3.58 14.57 -18.40
C ALA A 724 3.30 13.11 -18.70
N ASP A 725 2.32 12.54 -18.01
CA ASP A 725 1.76 11.22 -18.30
C ASP A 725 2.81 10.07 -18.27
N LEU A 726 3.83 10.17 -17.41
CA LEU A 726 4.89 9.17 -17.30
C LEU A 726 4.38 7.90 -16.60
N ILE A 727 4.47 6.74 -17.26
CA ILE A 727 3.93 5.42 -16.82
C ILE A 727 2.40 5.41 -16.78
N PHE A 728 1.80 6.29 -15.97
CA PHE A 728 0.36 6.48 -15.83
C PHE A 728 0.00 7.89 -16.30
N GLN A 729 -1.22 8.08 -16.78
CA GLN A 729 -1.72 9.42 -17.11
C GLN A 729 -1.86 10.26 -15.84
N ASP A 730 -1.57 11.55 -15.93
CA ASP A 730 -1.69 12.46 -14.79
C ASP A 730 -3.18 12.68 -14.40
N ALA A 731 -4.11 12.42 -15.33
CA ALA A 731 -5.55 12.37 -15.07
C ALA A 731 -5.99 11.21 -14.16
N THR A 732 -5.21 10.13 -14.06
CA THR A 732 -5.64 8.90 -13.37
C THR A 732 -6.03 9.19 -11.93
N GLN A 733 -7.26 8.83 -11.56
CA GLN A 733 -7.79 8.96 -10.21
C GLN A 733 -7.59 7.66 -9.42
N GLN A 734 -7.72 6.52 -10.09
CA GLN A 734 -7.55 5.19 -9.51
C GLN A 734 -7.25 4.15 -10.59
N LEU A 735 -6.68 3.02 -10.18
CA LEU A 735 -6.62 1.81 -10.99
C LEU A 735 -7.69 0.82 -10.53
N VAL A 736 -8.42 0.25 -11.49
CA VAL A 736 -9.41 -0.81 -11.22
C VAL A 736 -8.96 -2.12 -11.83
N VAL A 737 -9.32 -3.22 -11.18
CA VAL A 737 -9.02 -4.57 -11.69
C VAL A 737 -9.91 -4.85 -12.90
N VAL A 738 -9.33 -5.39 -13.97
CA VAL A 738 -10.09 -5.90 -15.11
C VAL A 738 -10.63 -7.30 -14.75
N PRO A 739 -11.96 -7.52 -14.77
CA PRO A 739 -12.56 -8.83 -14.53
C PRO A 739 -11.99 -9.89 -15.47
N GLU A 740 -11.83 -11.13 -14.99
CA GLU A 740 -11.14 -12.19 -15.73
C GLU A 740 -11.78 -12.46 -17.10
N GLU A 741 -13.10 -12.40 -17.17
CA GLU A 741 -13.90 -12.56 -18.36
C GLU A 741 -13.68 -11.46 -19.42
N GLU A 742 -13.17 -10.29 -19.00
CA GLU A 742 -12.86 -9.12 -19.83
C GLU A 742 -11.36 -8.97 -20.15
N ARG A 743 -10.47 -9.81 -19.60
CA ARG A 743 -9.01 -9.71 -19.81
C ARG A 743 -8.56 -10.07 -21.22
N ASP A 744 -9.41 -10.64 -22.06
CA ASP A 744 -9.08 -10.80 -23.48
C ASP A 744 -9.08 -9.43 -24.18
N TYR A 745 -8.03 -9.11 -24.92
CA TYR A 745 -7.88 -7.79 -25.55
C TYR A 745 -9.03 -7.44 -26.51
N THR A 746 -9.65 -8.42 -27.18
CA THR A 746 -10.78 -8.18 -28.09
C THR A 746 -12.06 -7.87 -27.34
N LYS A 747 -12.21 -8.41 -26.12
CA LYS A 747 -13.31 -8.08 -25.22
C LYS A 747 -13.07 -6.75 -24.54
N TYR A 748 -11.86 -6.51 -24.03
CA TYR A 748 -11.52 -5.28 -23.32
C TYR A 748 -11.72 -4.05 -24.20
N LEU A 749 -11.24 -4.06 -25.46
CA LEU A 749 -11.24 -2.89 -26.34
C LEU A 749 -12.58 -2.59 -27.03
N ASP A 750 -13.58 -3.45 -26.86
CA ASP A 750 -14.89 -3.41 -27.53
C ASP A 750 -14.85 -3.52 -29.07
N LYS A 751 -15.94 -4.03 -29.65
CA LYS A 751 -16.05 -4.30 -31.10
C LYS A 751 -15.93 -3.04 -31.97
N GLU A 752 -16.34 -1.88 -31.47
CA GLU A 752 -16.28 -0.62 -32.23
C GLU A 752 -14.84 -0.18 -32.47
N PHE A 753 -13.98 -0.26 -31.44
CA PHE A 753 -12.57 0.08 -31.58
C PHE A 753 -11.85 -0.89 -32.52
N LEU A 754 -12.14 -2.20 -32.43
CA LEU A 754 -11.54 -3.20 -33.32
C LEU A 754 -11.86 -2.91 -34.79
N LYS A 755 -13.11 -2.53 -35.09
CA LYS A 755 -13.50 -2.12 -36.46
C LYS A 755 -12.75 -0.87 -36.92
N ALA A 756 -12.64 0.14 -36.06
CA ALA A 756 -11.86 1.35 -36.35
C ALA A 756 -10.39 1.02 -36.62
N TYR A 757 -9.78 0.15 -35.81
CA TYR A 757 -8.40 -0.29 -36.00
C TYR A 757 -8.21 -1.07 -37.30
N THR A 758 -9.11 -2.00 -37.62
CA THR A 758 -9.07 -2.74 -38.90
C THR A 758 -9.19 -1.81 -40.10
N MET A 759 -9.98 -0.74 -40.02
CA MET A 759 -10.08 0.24 -41.13
C MET A 759 -8.76 1.01 -41.36
N VAL A 760 -8.00 1.28 -40.30
CA VAL A 760 -6.77 2.09 -40.36
C VAL A 760 -5.54 1.23 -40.72
N GLU A 761 -5.49 -0.03 -40.31
CA GLU A 761 -4.29 -0.88 -40.44
C GLU A 761 -4.52 -2.22 -41.16
N CYS A 762 -5.76 -2.56 -41.55
CA CYS A 762 -6.21 -3.85 -42.14
C CYS A 762 -5.65 -5.12 -41.54
N ARG A 763 -5.25 -5.05 -40.27
CA ARG A 763 -5.05 -6.22 -39.46
C ARG A 763 -6.44 -6.69 -39.06
N SER A 764 -7.01 -7.55 -39.89
CA SER A 764 -8.27 -8.23 -39.60
C SER A 764 -8.06 -9.25 -38.48
N ILE A 765 -9.13 -9.53 -37.75
CA ILE A 765 -9.24 -10.71 -36.89
C ILE A 765 -9.23 -11.92 -37.84
N SER A 766 -8.06 -12.51 -38.10
CA SER A 766 -7.93 -13.72 -38.93
C SER A 766 -7.29 -14.86 -38.13
N ASN A 767 -8.17 -15.75 -37.68
CA ASN A 767 -8.01 -17.20 -37.49
C ASN A 767 -6.87 -17.71 -36.58
N GLN A 768 -7.16 -17.77 -35.28
CA GLN A 768 -6.72 -18.91 -34.45
C GLN A 768 -7.57 -20.15 -34.81
N VAL A 769 -7.33 -20.72 -35.98
CA VAL A 769 -7.65 -22.13 -36.25
C VAL A 769 -6.35 -22.76 -36.71
N LYS A 770 -5.69 -23.48 -35.78
CA LYS A 770 -4.61 -24.40 -36.16
C LYS A 770 -5.20 -25.38 -37.19
N PRO A 771 -4.65 -25.51 -38.40
CA PRO A 771 -5.06 -26.59 -39.27
C PRO A 771 -4.67 -27.90 -38.55
N LEU A 772 -5.67 -28.73 -38.27
CA LEU A 772 -5.43 -30.11 -37.87
C LEU A 772 -4.55 -30.73 -38.96
N ALA A 773 -3.34 -31.17 -38.60
CA ALA A 773 -2.53 -31.98 -39.48
C ALA A 773 -3.32 -33.26 -39.79
N ILE A 774 -3.90 -33.33 -40.99
CA ILE A 774 -4.49 -34.56 -41.51
C ILE A 774 -3.32 -35.49 -41.82
N VAL A 775 -3.07 -36.40 -40.89
CA VAL A 775 -2.16 -37.54 -41.08
C VAL A 775 -2.84 -38.48 -42.07
N TYR A 776 -2.36 -38.53 -43.31
CA TYR A 776 -2.73 -39.60 -44.23
C TYR A 776 -2.01 -40.89 -43.81
N PRO A 777 -2.72 -42.03 -43.62
CA PRO A 777 -2.07 -43.29 -43.39
C PRO A 777 -1.59 -43.86 -44.72
N PHE A 778 -0.27 -44.00 -44.86
CA PHE A 778 0.34 -44.83 -45.89
C PHE A 778 -0.14 -46.28 -45.70
N SER A 779 -0.99 -46.75 -46.61
CA SER A 779 -1.29 -48.18 -46.75
C SER A 779 -0.32 -48.78 -47.76
N ILE A 780 0.48 -49.72 -47.28
CA ILE A 780 1.23 -50.69 -48.07
C ILE A 780 0.21 -51.58 -48.80
N ILE A 781 0.38 -51.81 -50.12
CA ILE A 781 0.13 -53.11 -50.78
C ILE A 781 0.67 -53.11 -52.23
N ALA A 782 1.53 -54.11 -52.44
CA ALA A 782 1.75 -54.94 -53.63
C ALA A 782 2.16 -54.33 -54.98
N ALA A 783 3.40 -54.72 -55.33
CA ALA A 783 3.85 -54.99 -56.68
C ALA A 783 2.85 -55.77 -57.53
N LEU A 784 2.66 -55.34 -58.78
CA LEU A 784 2.38 -56.21 -59.93
C LEU A 784 2.62 -55.44 -61.24
N ARG A 785 3.70 -55.86 -61.91
CA ARG A 785 3.93 -55.96 -63.37
C ARG A 785 3.05 -55.08 -64.28
N PHE A 786 3.68 -54.30 -65.17
CA PHE A 786 3.58 -54.50 -66.62
C PHE A 786 4.75 -53.84 -67.36
N LEU A 787 5.21 -54.56 -68.38
CA LEU A 787 6.29 -54.28 -69.33
C LEU A 787 6.02 -53.03 -70.21
N PRO A 788 7.06 -52.51 -70.91
CA PRO A 788 7.01 -51.29 -71.70
C PRO A 788 6.49 -51.54 -73.12
N LEU A 789 6.14 -50.45 -73.83
CA LEU A 789 6.33 -50.17 -75.26
C LEU A 789 5.27 -49.17 -75.74
N PHE A 790 5.64 -47.92 -75.98
CA PHE A 790 5.87 -47.33 -77.30
C PHE A 790 6.36 -45.88 -77.17
#